data_AF-A0A5F5Q0W2-F1
#
_entry.id   AF-A0A5F5Q0W2-F1
#
_cell.length_a   1.000
_cell.length_b   1.000
_cell.length_c   1.000
_cell.angle_alpha   90.00
_cell.angle_beta   90.00
_cell.angle_gamma   90.00
#
_symmetry.space_group_name_H-M   'P 1'
#
loop_
_entity.id
_entity.type
_entity.pdbx_description
1 polymer ?
#
loop_
_entity_poly.entity_id
_entity_poly.type
_entity_poly.pdbx_seq_one_letter_code
_entity_poly.pdbx_strand_id
1 'polypeptide(L)'
;MTPITVLVGSILPTSQGLPLVCILDKTPGNLARTCFWFELTSPDLTWEPQSTPPVDSNKGVCPRSHLFLRLHFALTSQCGPLRRAEDLLQEPCQQLAWCSPQLLTMAWGLPSSTSLVCFCQKLNRVKQLEESTTETSLQRCLATLDLTLLGVGATVGSGLYVLTGTMAKEMTGPAVLVSFSIAAMASLLAALCYVEFGARVPRTGSAYLFTYVSLGELWAFLIGWNELLGYLIGGASVARASSSYLDAIFSHRIRNFTMAHLGIWQVPFLAQYPDFLAAGVILLASTFVSCGARVSSWLNHVLLAINLLVILFIIILGFVLARPHNWSADEGGFAPFGFSGIMAGAATCFYAFLGFGVIAASSEEAQNPKRAVPMAIIITLGLVAVAYILVSTVLTLIVPWHSLDPDSALADAFYQRGYSWAAFIVAAGAICAMNTVLLSDIFTLPRIVYSMASDGLFFQVFAHVHPRTKVPIVGILVLGVLMAFLALLLDLQTLVQFWSITVLLTFTFVGTSIIVLRFDNSPPASSLGPAIPVGTEQASAPEPGQLRPALRPYLGFLGGCRPGAAVAWALGVLVSSAITLDCVLVFGTSALHLPPWGHTLLLLLSSVVFLLSLLVLWAHQQQHREDAFQVPMVPLTPALSILLNVFLMLQMNYLTWLRLSIWLLIGEWGSGWDPRWASGGGQAGKLGWDLPLRLVPPLQDSWCILATASGTVRRTSGRCWA
;
A
#
# COMPACT_ATOMS: atom_id res chain seq x y z
N MET A 1 -32.25 43.00 48.67
CA MET A 1 -32.05 43.48 47.28
C MET A 1 -30.88 42.72 46.71
N THR A 2 -31.16 41.61 46.01
CA THR A 2 -30.99 41.42 44.54
C THR A 2 -29.61 40.85 44.20
N PRO A 3 -29.50 39.97 43.20
CA PRO A 3 -30.01 38.60 43.20
C PRO A 3 -28.89 37.58 42.90
N ILE A 4 -29.11 36.31 43.23
CA ILE A 4 -28.24 35.21 42.77
C ILE A 4 -28.62 34.94 41.31
N THR A 5 -27.75 35.31 40.38
CA THR A 5 -27.90 35.03 38.95
C THR A 5 -27.48 33.58 38.69
N VAL A 6 -28.46 32.71 38.48
CA VAL A 6 -28.26 31.34 37.99
C VAL A 6 -28.09 31.41 36.47
N LEU A 7 -26.89 31.11 35.96
CA LEU A 7 -26.64 30.98 34.52
C LEU A 7 -27.07 29.58 34.08
N VAL A 8 -28.17 29.51 33.34
CA VAL A 8 -28.64 28.29 32.65
C VAL A 8 -27.92 28.22 31.29
N GLY A 9 -27.13 27.18 31.07
CA GLY A 9 -26.43 26.92 29.82
C GLY A 9 -26.77 25.55 29.23
N SER A 10 -27.55 25.57 28.15
CA SER A 10 -27.66 24.56 27.07
C SER A 10 -28.19 23.16 27.42
N ILE A 11 -29.46 22.92 27.02
CA ILE A 11 -30.15 21.63 27.02
C ILE A 11 -29.80 20.89 25.71
N LEU A 12 -29.26 19.66 25.78
CA LEU A 12 -29.20 18.73 24.64
C LEU A 12 -30.35 17.72 24.75
N PRO A 13 -31.08 17.41 23.67
CA PRO A 13 -32.18 16.45 23.71
C PRO A 13 -31.65 15.02 23.67
N THR A 14 -32.08 14.19 24.63
CA THR A 14 -32.00 12.72 24.58
C THR A 14 -33.40 12.14 24.40
N SER A 15 -33.51 10.98 23.76
CA SER A 15 -34.76 10.40 23.23
C SER A 15 -35.79 9.91 24.26
N GLN A 16 -35.63 10.24 25.55
CA GLN A 16 -36.61 10.02 26.60
C GLN A 16 -36.59 11.23 27.55
N GLY A 17 -37.58 12.11 27.42
CA GLY A 17 -37.56 13.47 27.97
C GLY A 17 -37.62 13.58 29.49
N LEU A 18 -36.46 13.59 30.15
CA LEU A 18 -36.24 14.08 31.52
C LEU A 18 -34.92 14.88 31.59
N PRO A 19 -34.89 16.09 32.17
CA PRO A 19 -33.66 16.90 32.25
C PRO A 19 -32.76 16.46 33.41
N LEU A 20 -31.45 16.34 33.14
CA LEU A 20 -30.41 16.07 34.13
C LEU A 20 -29.79 17.40 34.60
N VAL A 21 -29.79 17.69 35.90
CA VAL A 21 -29.14 18.88 36.46
C VAL A 21 -27.99 18.46 37.37
N CYS A 22 -26.75 18.80 37.00
CA CYS A 22 -25.56 18.62 37.83
C CYS A 22 -25.19 19.94 38.50
N ILE A 23 -25.12 19.96 39.84
CA ILE A 23 -24.60 21.11 40.60
C ILE A 23 -23.15 20.79 41.01
N LEU A 24 -22.22 21.65 40.62
CA LEU A 24 -20.82 21.62 41.04
C LEU A 24 -20.67 22.58 42.23
N ASP A 25 -20.50 22.04 43.43
CA ASP A 25 -20.10 22.84 44.58
C ASP A 25 -18.58 23.05 44.54
N LYS A 26 -18.14 24.29 44.73
CA LYS A 26 -16.75 24.72 44.53
C LYS A 26 -16.19 25.26 45.84
N THR A 27 -15.77 24.36 46.72
CA THR A 27 -14.85 24.69 47.81
C THR A 27 -13.49 24.02 47.58
N PRO A 28 -12.36 24.71 47.85
CA PRO A 28 -11.05 24.22 47.47
C PRO A 28 -10.60 23.12 48.43
N GLY A 29 -10.50 21.88 47.96
CA GLY A 29 -9.79 20.82 48.69
C GLY A 29 -10.35 19.40 48.63
N ASN A 30 -11.48 19.11 47.99
CA ASN A 30 -11.93 17.72 47.76
C ASN A 30 -12.90 17.63 46.57
N LEU A 31 -12.59 16.81 45.57
CA LEU A 31 -13.47 16.51 44.44
C LEU A 31 -14.23 15.22 44.72
N ALA A 32 -15.44 15.33 45.25
CA ALA A 32 -16.41 14.22 45.29
C ALA A 32 -17.56 14.54 44.34
N ARG A 33 -17.81 13.66 43.35
CA ARG A 33 -19.01 13.71 42.52
C ARG A 33 -20.13 12.96 43.25
N THR A 34 -21.20 13.67 43.63
CA THR A 34 -22.46 13.04 44.03
C THR A 34 -23.55 13.46 43.04
N CYS A 35 -24.20 12.47 42.43
CA CYS A 35 -25.36 12.69 41.55
C CYS A 35 -26.63 12.32 42.32
N PHE A 36 -27.63 13.20 42.33
CA PHE A 36 -28.97 12.89 42.82
C PHE A 36 -29.96 12.86 41.66
N TRP A 37 -30.89 11.91 41.71
CA TRP A 37 -32.08 11.89 40.88
C TRP A 37 -33.17 12.73 41.57
N PHE A 38 -33.75 13.69 40.86
CA PHE A 38 -34.97 14.36 41.31
C PHE A 38 -36.12 13.98 40.37
N GLU A 39 -37.12 13.32 40.94
CA GLU A 39 -38.41 13.06 40.32
C GLU A 39 -39.33 14.23 40.73
N LEU A 40 -39.79 15.04 39.78
CA LEU A 40 -40.63 16.20 40.05
C LEU A 40 -41.77 16.28 39.04
N THR A 41 -42.94 15.80 39.45
CA THR A 41 -44.27 16.36 39.15
C THR A 41 -45.28 15.64 40.06
N SER A 42 -46.34 16.24 40.61
CA SER A 42 -46.77 17.62 40.83
C SER A 42 -48.08 17.52 41.68
N PRO A 43 -48.85 18.60 41.85
CA PRO A 43 -49.25 19.16 43.14
C PRO A 43 -50.57 18.59 43.68
N ASP A 44 -50.85 18.74 44.97
CA ASP A 44 -52.18 19.19 45.42
C ASP A 44 -52.25 19.43 46.94
N LEU A 45 -52.84 20.57 47.27
CA LEU A 45 -53.61 20.89 48.48
C LEU A 45 -52.91 21.04 49.87
N THR A 46 -52.78 22.32 50.26
CA THR A 46 -53.32 23.00 51.47
C THR A 46 -52.86 22.63 52.90
N TRP A 47 -52.45 23.69 53.66
CA TRP A 47 -52.63 24.04 55.10
C TRP A 47 -52.44 22.91 56.16
N GLU A 48 -51.78 22.99 57.33
CA GLU A 48 -51.28 24.00 58.28
C GLU A 48 -50.42 23.25 59.35
N PRO A 49 -49.91 23.85 60.47
CA PRO A 49 -48.70 23.38 61.18
C PRO A 49 -48.99 22.74 62.56
N GLN A 50 -47.92 22.45 63.32
CA GLN A 50 -47.88 21.97 64.73
C GLN A 50 -47.98 20.45 64.88
N SER A 51 -47.30 19.74 65.78
CA SER A 51 -46.53 20.04 67.00
C SER A 51 -45.70 18.81 67.38
N THR A 52 -44.65 19.01 68.18
CA THR A 52 -43.77 17.99 68.79
C THR A 52 -44.44 17.27 69.99
N PRO A 53 -43.73 16.41 70.76
CA PRO A 53 -43.95 14.96 71.03
C PRO A 53 -44.61 14.72 72.43
N PRO A 54 -44.67 13.50 73.04
CA PRO A 54 -43.52 12.91 73.80
C PRO A 54 -43.56 11.34 73.96
N VAL A 55 -42.41 10.64 74.13
CA VAL A 55 -41.82 10.06 75.37
C VAL A 55 -42.31 8.64 75.81
N ASP A 56 -41.36 7.70 75.67
CA ASP A 56 -40.84 6.64 76.56
C ASP A 56 -41.59 5.38 77.05
N SER A 57 -40.74 4.33 77.10
CA SER A 57 -40.58 3.26 78.12
C SER A 57 -41.06 1.86 77.68
N ASN A 58 -40.36 0.72 77.86
CA ASN A 58 -39.05 0.37 78.41
C ASN A 58 -38.77 -1.15 78.17
N LYS A 59 -37.49 -1.56 78.26
CA LYS A 59 -36.91 -2.93 78.45
C LYS A 59 -36.93 -3.92 77.26
N GLY A 60 -35.85 -4.55 76.79
CA GLY A 60 -34.43 -4.55 77.16
C GLY A 60 -33.86 -5.98 77.11
N VAL A 61 -32.90 -6.27 76.21
CA VAL A 61 -31.80 -7.27 76.37
C VAL A 61 -30.60 -6.84 75.50
N CYS A 62 -29.44 -6.68 76.14
CA CYS A 62 -28.06 -6.51 75.62
C CYS A 62 -27.30 -7.85 75.86
N PRO A 63 -26.02 -8.11 75.44
CA PRO A 63 -24.88 -7.19 75.23
C PRO A 63 -24.03 -7.53 73.97
N ARG A 64 -22.89 -6.94 73.54
CA ARG A 64 -21.93 -5.89 73.96
C ARG A 64 -21.05 -5.61 72.70
N SER A 65 -20.94 -4.36 72.22
CA SER A 65 -19.79 -3.42 72.33
C SER A 65 -18.54 -3.80 71.50
N HIS A 66 -17.93 -2.94 70.68
CA HIS A 66 -17.33 -1.63 70.98
C HIS A 66 -17.22 -0.76 69.69
N LEU A 67 -17.61 0.53 69.68
CA LEU A 67 -16.98 1.75 70.24
C LEU A 67 -16.09 2.44 69.16
N PHE A 68 -16.55 3.48 68.44
CA PHE A 68 -16.57 4.93 68.75
C PHE A 68 -15.23 5.67 68.57
N LEU A 69 -15.36 6.88 67.98
CA LEU A 69 -14.73 8.15 68.37
C LEU A 69 -13.36 8.55 67.76
N ARG A 70 -13.39 9.72 67.07
CA ARG A 70 -12.82 11.03 67.48
C ARG A 70 -11.75 11.63 66.54
N LEU A 71 -12.05 12.86 66.10
CA LEU A 71 -11.09 13.89 65.70
C LEU A 71 -10.06 14.14 66.81
N HIS A 72 -8.80 14.36 66.45
CA HIS A 72 -7.94 15.32 67.15
C HIS A 72 -6.81 15.84 66.25
N PHE A 73 -6.66 17.17 66.26
CA PHE A 73 -5.45 17.90 65.87
C PHE A 73 -4.25 17.47 66.72
N ALA A 74 -3.06 17.39 66.12
CA ALA A 74 -1.79 17.54 66.81
C ALA A 74 -0.73 18.13 65.86
N LEU A 75 -0.31 19.36 66.18
CA LEU A 75 0.95 19.96 65.77
C LEU A 75 2.11 19.22 66.45
N THR A 76 3.16 18.89 65.70
CA THR A 76 4.52 18.82 66.26
C THR A 76 5.55 19.20 65.21
N SER A 77 6.28 20.26 65.55
CA SER A 77 7.55 20.73 64.99
C SER A 77 8.67 19.71 65.12
N GLN A 78 9.53 19.58 64.11
CA GLN A 78 10.97 19.37 64.31
C GLN A 78 11.77 19.83 63.08
N CYS A 79 12.85 20.56 63.36
CA CYS A 79 13.72 21.22 62.40
C CYS A 79 15.12 20.56 62.41
N GLY A 80 15.69 20.31 61.23
CA GLY A 80 17.14 20.25 60.95
C GLY A 80 17.78 18.87 60.72
N PRO A 81 18.95 18.76 60.03
CA PRO A 81 19.52 19.65 59.01
C PRO A 81 20.09 18.93 57.75
N LEU A 82 20.26 19.71 56.67
CA LEU A 82 21.26 19.62 55.57
C LEU A 82 21.88 18.26 55.17
N ARG A 83 21.60 17.83 53.94
CA ARG A 83 22.62 17.42 52.94
C ARG A 83 22.19 17.78 51.51
N ARG A 84 23.05 18.59 50.87
CA ARG A 84 23.36 18.72 49.42
C ARG A 84 23.18 17.37 48.69
N ALA A 85 22.92 17.26 47.40
CA ALA A 85 22.54 18.11 46.26
C ALA A 85 22.52 17.13 45.06
N GLU A 86 21.90 17.54 43.95
CA GLU A 86 22.04 16.89 42.63
C GLU A 86 21.52 15.45 42.56
N ASP A 87 20.21 15.31 42.32
CA ASP A 87 19.61 14.24 41.49
C ASP A 87 18.10 14.27 41.73
N LEU A 88 17.34 14.93 40.84
CA LEU A 88 15.90 14.78 40.57
C LEU A 88 15.41 16.00 39.76
N LEU A 89 15.79 16.07 38.48
CA LEU A 89 15.19 16.98 37.50
C LEU A 89 15.05 16.24 36.18
N GLN A 90 14.01 15.42 36.03
CA GLN A 90 13.26 15.25 34.77
C GLN A 90 12.15 14.19 34.92
N GLU A 91 10.97 14.67 35.30
CA GLU A 91 9.68 14.06 34.95
C GLU A 91 8.78 15.21 34.46
N PRO A 92 7.94 14.98 33.42
CA PRO A 92 7.55 16.01 32.48
C PRO A 92 6.39 16.90 32.97
N CYS A 93 6.48 18.15 32.55
CA CYS A 93 5.51 19.22 32.75
C CYS A 93 4.18 18.91 32.00
N GLN A 94 3.30 18.11 32.60
CA GLN A 94 1.92 17.92 32.16
C GLN A 94 0.97 18.06 33.36
N GLN A 95 0.84 19.27 33.89
CA GLN A 95 -0.30 19.69 34.73
C GLN A 95 -0.07 21.14 35.19
N LEU A 96 -0.30 22.12 34.33
CA LEU A 96 -0.61 23.53 34.69
C LEU A 96 -0.71 24.39 33.42
N ALA A 97 -1.73 24.12 32.59
CA ALA A 97 -2.09 25.03 31.50
C ALA A 97 -3.58 24.96 31.20
N TRP A 98 -4.42 25.15 32.22
CA TRP A 98 -5.83 25.46 32.01
C TRP A 98 -6.29 26.46 33.08
N CYS A 99 -6.17 27.75 32.76
CA CYS A 99 -6.98 28.77 33.38
C CYS A 99 -7.29 29.89 32.36
N SER A 100 -8.55 29.93 31.96
CA SER A 100 -9.30 31.08 31.41
C SER A 100 -9.13 31.46 29.92
N PRO A 101 -10.20 31.34 29.11
CA PRO A 101 -10.34 32.01 27.82
C PRO A 101 -11.21 33.28 27.97
N GLN A 102 -10.75 34.43 27.48
CA GLN A 102 -11.60 35.51 26.94
C GLN A 102 -10.74 36.68 26.47
N LEU A 103 -11.14 37.25 25.34
CA LEU A 103 -10.57 38.41 24.63
C LEU A 103 -9.27 38.17 23.87
N LEU A 104 -9.37 37.64 22.65
CA LEU A 104 -8.71 38.29 21.53
C LEU A 104 -9.46 37.98 20.22
N THR A 105 -10.11 39.03 19.73
CA THR A 105 -10.39 39.36 18.32
C THR A 105 -10.18 38.26 17.28
N MET A 106 -11.27 37.97 16.55
CA MET A 106 -11.27 37.40 15.21
C MET A 106 -10.24 38.14 14.33
N ALA A 107 -9.05 37.56 14.23
CA ALA A 107 -8.11 37.84 13.17
C ALA A 107 -7.87 36.51 12.46
N TRP A 108 -8.03 36.49 11.15
CA TRP A 108 -7.52 35.43 10.29
C TRP A 108 -6.01 35.34 10.47
N GLY A 109 -5.58 34.63 11.51
CA GLY A 109 -4.17 34.45 11.88
C GLY A 109 -3.72 33.06 11.46
N LEU A 110 -2.58 32.99 10.77
CA LEU A 110 -1.90 31.74 10.46
C LEU A 110 -1.84 30.82 11.69
N PRO A 111 -2.00 29.49 11.53
CA PRO A 111 -1.96 28.57 12.65
C PRO A 111 -0.64 28.71 13.42
N SER A 112 -0.73 28.78 14.75
CA SER A 112 0.44 28.86 15.63
C SER A 112 1.38 27.69 15.38
N SER A 113 2.70 27.93 15.45
CA SER A 113 3.75 26.94 15.15
C SER A 113 3.60 25.64 15.95
N THR A 114 3.08 25.71 17.18
CA THR A 114 2.79 24.54 18.02
C THR A 114 1.60 23.72 17.54
N SER A 115 0.55 24.37 17.00
CA SER A 115 -0.59 23.68 16.39
C SER A 115 -0.18 22.98 15.09
N LEU A 116 0.67 23.62 14.28
CA LEU A 116 1.25 23.01 13.08
C LEU A 116 2.16 21.83 13.42
N VAL A 117 3.00 21.93 14.45
CA VAL A 117 3.88 20.83 14.87
C VAL A 117 3.06 19.64 15.38
N CYS A 118 2.02 19.87 16.18
CA CYS A 118 1.14 18.79 16.66
C CYS A 118 0.35 18.15 15.51
N PHE A 119 -0.09 18.95 14.54
CA PHE A 119 -0.75 18.46 13.33
C PHE A 119 0.20 17.62 12.47
N CYS A 120 1.42 18.09 12.20
CA CYS A 120 2.46 17.32 11.50
C CYS A 120 2.86 16.05 12.24
N GLN A 121 2.91 16.07 13.58
CA GLN A 121 3.18 14.88 14.39
C GLN A 121 2.05 13.85 14.31
N LYS A 122 0.78 14.29 14.23
CA LYS A 122 -0.34 13.39 14.00
C LYS A 122 -0.31 12.78 12.60
N LEU A 123 0.05 13.57 11.58
CA LEU A 123 0.13 13.10 10.18
C LEU A 123 1.30 12.13 9.93
N ASN A 124 2.39 12.23 10.67
CA ASN A 124 3.55 11.32 10.57
C ASN A 124 3.52 10.19 11.60
N ARG A 125 2.34 9.82 12.12
CA ARG A 125 2.24 8.68 13.04
C ARG A 125 2.69 7.41 12.34
N VAL A 126 3.65 6.70 12.94
CA VAL A 126 4.15 5.42 12.44
C VAL A 126 3.37 4.26 13.06
N LYS A 127 3.07 3.23 12.27
CA LYS A 127 2.41 2.01 12.76
C LYS A 127 3.40 1.16 13.54
N GLN A 128 3.17 1.01 14.85
CA GLN A 128 3.89 0.08 15.70
C GLN A 128 3.37 -1.33 15.43
N LEU A 129 4.26 -2.25 15.04
CA LEU A 129 3.92 -3.66 14.87
C LEU A 129 3.97 -4.33 16.24
N GLU A 130 2.82 -4.60 16.87
CA GLU A 130 2.78 -5.44 18.07
C GLU A 130 3.26 -6.86 17.70
N GLU A 131 4.30 -7.35 18.40
CA GLU A 131 4.90 -8.68 18.19
C GLU A 131 4.02 -9.81 18.72
N SER A 132 2.91 -9.48 19.40
CA SER A 132 1.93 -10.47 19.83
C SER A 132 1.06 -10.94 18.67
N THR A 133 1.17 -12.25 18.44
CA THR A 133 0.38 -13.11 17.56
C THR A 133 0.54 -12.92 16.05
N THR A 134 1.34 -13.82 15.49
CA THR A 134 1.08 -14.70 14.33
C THR A 134 -0.38 -15.04 13.97
N GLU A 135 -1.39 -14.43 14.59
CA GLU A 135 -2.78 -14.48 14.16
C GLU A 135 -2.93 -13.57 12.94
N THR A 136 -2.94 -14.24 11.79
CA THR A 136 -3.33 -13.69 10.51
C THR A 136 -4.75 -14.19 10.26
N SER A 137 -5.63 -13.32 9.75
CA SER A 137 -7.00 -13.74 9.40
C SER A 137 -7.03 -14.72 8.21
N LEU A 138 -5.92 -14.76 7.46
CA LEU A 138 -5.70 -15.58 6.28
C LEU A 138 -4.90 -16.85 6.63
N GLN A 139 -5.20 -17.95 5.95
CA GLN A 139 -4.47 -19.21 6.14
C GLN A 139 -3.13 -19.17 5.40
N ARG A 140 -2.05 -19.58 6.09
CA ARG A 140 -0.73 -19.76 5.49
C ARG A 140 -0.69 -21.04 4.66
N CYS A 141 -0.96 -20.94 3.36
CA CYS A 141 -1.01 -22.09 2.46
C CYS A 141 -0.03 -22.01 1.29
N LEU A 142 0.43 -20.83 0.87
CA LEU A 142 1.27 -20.67 -0.31
C LEU A 142 2.71 -21.11 -0.05
N ALA A 143 3.18 -22.06 -0.85
CA ALA A 143 4.59 -22.45 -0.89
C ALA A 143 5.40 -21.48 -1.78
N THR A 144 6.73 -21.59 -1.75
CA THR A 144 7.62 -20.79 -2.61
C THR A 144 7.29 -20.97 -4.10
N LEU A 145 6.92 -22.19 -4.52
CA LEU A 145 6.53 -22.45 -5.91
C LEU A 145 5.22 -21.73 -6.28
N ASP A 146 4.22 -21.76 -5.41
CA ASP A 146 2.95 -21.06 -5.66
C ASP A 146 3.17 -19.54 -5.75
N LEU A 147 4.05 -18.99 -4.90
CA LEU A 147 4.46 -17.58 -4.97
C LEU A 147 5.22 -17.24 -6.24
N THR A 148 6.12 -18.13 -6.71
CA THR A 148 6.80 -17.92 -8.00
C THR A 148 5.83 -17.94 -9.17
N LEU A 149 4.89 -18.90 -9.15
CA LEU A 149 3.87 -19.01 -10.18
C LEU A 149 2.97 -17.77 -10.17
N LEU A 150 2.54 -17.30 -9.00
CA LEU A 150 1.79 -16.06 -8.86
C LEU A 150 2.55 -14.85 -9.43
N GLY A 151 3.84 -14.71 -9.11
CA GLY A 151 4.67 -13.63 -9.64
C GLY A 151 4.88 -13.69 -11.15
N VAL A 152 5.13 -14.88 -11.70
CA VAL A 152 5.27 -15.08 -13.14
C VAL A 152 3.94 -14.78 -13.84
N GLY A 153 2.82 -15.23 -13.28
CA GLY A 153 1.49 -14.96 -13.83
C GLY A 153 1.07 -13.50 -13.76
N ALA A 154 1.57 -12.74 -12.78
CA ALA A 154 1.33 -11.30 -12.67
C ALA A 154 2.27 -10.46 -13.56
N THR A 155 3.46 -10.98 -13.88
CA THR A 155 4.46 -10.23 -14.68
C THR A 155 4.33 -10.54 -16.17
N VAL A 156 4.09 -11.80 -16.53
CA VAL A 156 4.01 -12.26 -17.91
C VAL A 156 2.62 -12.02 -18.49
N GLY A 157 2.44 -10.83 -19.04
CA GLY A 157 1.22 -10.43 -19.75
C GLY A 157 1.53 -9.55 -20.95
N SER A 158 0.97 -8.33 -20.96
CA SER A 158 1.05 -7.38 -22.07
C SER A 158 2.48 -6.98 -22.40
N GLY A 159 3.37 -6.98 -21.39
CA GLY A 159 4.81 -6.75 -21.56
C GLY A 159 5.49 -7.74 -22.50
N LEU A 160 5.17 -9.04 -22.42
CA LEU A 160 5.77 -10.04 -23.31
C LEU A 160 5.13 -10.02 -24.69
N TYR A 161 3.81 -10.05 -24.74
CA TYR A 161 3.08 -10.32 -25.98
C TYR A 161 2.93 -9.08 -26.87
N VAL A 162 2.62 -7.92 -26.29
CA VAL A 162 2.42 -6.67 -27.04
C VAL A 162 3.73 -5.87 -27.09
N LEU A 163 4.27 -5.52 -25.92
CA LEU A 163 5.34 -4.52 -25.82
C LEU A 163 6.62 -4.94 -26.53
N THR A 164 6.98 -6.23 -26.49
CA THR A 164 8.13 -6.78 -27.21
C THR A 164 8.11 -6.43 -28.70
N GLY A 165 6.94 -6.55 -29.35
CA GLY A 165 6.77 -6.27 -30.77
C GLY A 165 6.90 -4.79 -31.09
N THR A 166 6.21 -3.95 -30.31
CA THR A 166 6.29 -2.49 -30.44
C THR A 166 7.73 -1.99 -30.28
N MET A 167 8.46 -2.50 -29.27
CA MET A 167 9.85 -2.09 -29.02
C MET A 167 10.81 -2.54 -30.11
N ALA A 168 10.64 -3.76 -30.62
CA ALA A 168 11.44 -4.27 -31.72
C ALA A 168 11.22 -3.44 -33.00
N LYS A 169 9.98 -3.05 -33.31
CA LYS A 169 9.67 -2.30 -34.52
C LYS A 169 10.07 -0.82 -34.43
N GLU A 170 9.72 -0.15 -33.33
CA GLU A 170 9.73 1.32 -33.26
C GLU A 170 10.99 1.91 -32.62
N MET A 171 11.71 1.17 -31.77
CA MET A 171 12.77 1.74 -30.93
C MET A 171 14.13 1.05 -31.01
N THR A 172 14.16 -0.28 -31.11
CA THR A 172 15.40 -1.05 -30.85
C THR A 172 15.85 -1.96 -31.99
N GLY A 173 14.93 -2.44 -32.82
CA GLY A 173 15.24 -3.51 -33.77
C GLY A 173 15.62 -4.81 -33.07
N PRO A 174 16.53 -5.62 -33.64
CA PRO A 174 17.04 -6.84 -33.02
C PRO A 174 17.73 -6.63 -31.66
N ALA A 175 18.26 -5.43 -31.40
CA ALA A 175 18.90 -5.08 -30.14
C ALA A 175 17.93 -5.00 -28.94
N VAL A 176 16.64 -5.25 -29.13
CA VAL A 176 15.63 -5.37 -28.07
C VAL A 176 16.05 -6.32 -26.95
N LEU A 177 16.82 -7.37 -27.25
CA LEU A 177 17.32 -8.33 -26.25
C LEU A 177 18.32 -7.69 -25.26
N VAL A 178 19.10 -6.72 -25.73
CA VAL A 178 20.01 -5.94 -24.89
C VAL A 178 19.20 -4.99 -24.01
N SER A 179 18.18 -4.36 -24.58
CA SER A 179 17.25 -3.50 -23.84
C SER A 179 16.54 -4.27 -22.71
N PHE A 180 16.05 -5.49 -22.96
CA PHE A 180 15.47 -6.34 -21.93
C PHE A 180 16.49 -6.75 -20.86
N SER A 181 17.75 -6.98 -21.24
CA SER A 181 18.81 -7.33 -20.27
C SER A 181 19.12 -6.17 -19.32
N ILE A 182 19.19 -4.93 -19.85
CA ILE A 182 19.38 -3.72 -19.05
C ILE A 182 18.16 -3.49 -18.14
N ALA A 183 16.95 -3.63 -18.70
CA ALA A 183 15.70 -3.50 -17.94
C ALA A 183 15.58 -4.54 -16.81
N ALA A 184 15.99 -5.78 -17.05
CA ALA A 184 16.00 -6.84 -16.04
C ALA A 184 16.95 -6.51 -14.87
N MET A 185 18.14 -5.98 -15.17
CA MET A 185 19.10 -5.55 -14.15
C MET A 185 18.55 -4.39 -13.32
N ALA A 186 17.96 -3.38 -13.96
CA ALA A 186 17.30 -2.28 -13.27
C ALA A 186 16.15 -2.76 -12.37
N SER A 187 15.33 -3.68 -12.87
CA SER A 187 14.19 -4.26 -12.13
C SER A 187 14.65 -5.08 -10.94
N LEU A 188 15.76 -5.81 -11.07
CA LEU A 188 16.36 -6.57 -9.98
C LEU A 188 16.79 -5.65 -8.81
N LEU A 189 17.36 -4.47 -9.10
CA LEU A 189 17.74 -3.50 -8.05
C LEU A 189 16.51 -3.02 -7.26
N ALA A 190 15.41 -2.69 -7.95
CA ALA A 190 14.15 -2.32 -7.32
C ALA A 190 13.54 -3.48 -6.52
N ALA A 191 13.57 -4.69 -7.08
CA ALA A 191 13.02 -5.88 -6.46
C ALA A 191 13.78 -6.29 -5.19
N LEU A 192 15.12 -6.15 -5.17
CA LEU A 192 15.91 -6.41 -3.96
C LEU A 192 15.40 -5.56 -2.78
N CYS A 193 15.05 -4.29 -3.01
CA CYS A 193 14.47 -3.43 -1.97
C CYS A 193 13.15 -4.00 -1.42
N TYR A 194 12.29 -4.55 -2.28
CA TYR A 194 11.06 -5.24 -1.87
C TYR A 194 11.30 -6.53 -1.10
N VAL A 195 12.27 -7.32 -1.54
CA VAL A 195 12.64 -8.62 -0.97
C VAL A 195 13.01 -8.48 0.51
N GLU A 196 13.82 -7.47 0.86
CA GLU A 196 14.17 -7.23 2.26
C GLU A 196 12.97 -6.76 3.09
N PHE A 197 12.09 -5.91 2.54
CA PHE A 197 10.87 -5.50 3.23
C PHE A 197 9.92 -6.66 3.49
N GLY A 198 9.64 -7.49 2.49
CA GLY A 198 8.80 -8.67 2.62
C GLY A 198 9.37 -9.71 3.60
N ALA A 199 10.69 -9.76 3.75
CA ALA A 199 11.33 -10.61 4.77
C ALA A 199 11.26 -10.01 6.18
N ARG A 200 11.29 -8.67 6.32
CA ARG A 200 11.26 -7.96 7.61
C ARG A 200 9.84 -7.81 8.19
N VAL A 201 8.85 -7.55 7.34
CA VAL A 201 7.46 -7.28 7.73
C VAL A 201 6.53 -8.31 7.06
N PRO A 202 6.39 -9.52 7.62
CA PRO A 202 5.58 -10.60 7.07
C PRO A 202 4.07 -10.42 7.40
N ARG A 203 3.53 -9.24 7.08
CA ARG A 203 2.10 -8.90 7.14
C ARG A 203 1.60 -8.65 5.71
N THR A 204 0.29 -8.60 5.45
CA THR A 204 -0.34 -8.35 4.15
C THR A 204 0.05 -6.93 3.81
N GLY A 205 1.22 -6.80 3.22
CA GLY A 205 1.93 -5.56 3.06
C GLY A 205 2.23 -5.37 1.61
N SER A 206 1.41 -4.56 0.95
CA SER A 206 1.85 -3.84 -0.23
C SER A 206 2.76 -2.67 0.20
N ALA A 207 3.21 -1.85 -0.74
CA ALA A 207 4.08 -0.73 -0.41
C ALA A 207 3.47 0.22 0.62
N TYR A 208 2.13 0.31 0.67
CA TYR A 208 1.36 1.00 1.72
C TYR A 208 1.86 0.67 3.13
N LEU A 209 1.90 -0.62 3.49
CA LEU A 209 2.28 -1.03 4.84
C LEU A 209 3.75 -0.76 5.13
N PHE A 210 4.62 -0.94 4.12
CA PHE A 210 6.05 -0.66 4.25
C PHE A 210 6.29 0.82 4.54
N THR A 211 5.57 1.71 3.84
CA THR A 211 5.62 3.15 4.07
C THR A 211 4.99 3.55 5.41
N TYR A 212 3.94 2.87 5.86
CA TYR A 212 3.30 3.17 7.15
C TYR A 212 4.20 2.86 8.36
N VAL A 213 5.03 1.82 8.24
CA VAL A 213 5.99 1.43 9.28
C VAL A 213 7.26 2.30 9.25
N SER A 214 7.60 2.95 8.13
CA SER A 214 8.85 3.72 7.99
C SER A 214 8.66 5.24 8.00
N LEU A 215 7.74 5.77 7.19
CA LEU A 215 7.58 7.21 6.90
C LEU A 215 6.36 7.82 7.60
N GLY A 216 5.38 6.99 7.97
CA GLY A 216 4.19 7.41 8.72
C GLY A 216 2.90 7.42 7.90
N GLU A 217 1.82 7.85 8.55
CA GLU A 217 0.43 7.70 8.10
C GLU A 217 0.11 8.44 6.80
N LEU A 218 0.49 9.73 6.66
CA LEU A 218 0.22 10.53 5.46
C LEU A 218 0.87 9.92 4.21
N TRP A 219 2.14 9.56 4.32
CA TRP A 219 2.88 8.94 3.22
C TRP A 219 2.31 7.56 2.88
N ALA A 220 1.87 6.81 3.90
CA ALA A 220 1.19 5.55 3.66
C ALA A 220 -0.10 5.76 2.88
N PHE A 221 -0.95 6.70 3.28
CA PHE A 221 -2.18 7.03 2.56
C PHE A 221 -1.92 7.38 1.09
N LEU A 222 -0.97 8.29 0.83
CA LEU A 222 -0.61 8.69 -0.54
C LEU A 222 -0.17 7.50 -1.40
N ILE A 223 0.64 6.61 -0.83
CA ILE A 223 1.09 5.40 -1.53
C ILE A 223 -0.03 4.39 -1.74
N GLY A 224 -0.90 4.18 -0.74
CA GLY A 224 -2.07 3.32 -0.89
C GLY A 224 -3.06 3.85 -1.92
N TRP A 225 -3.29 5.16 -1.95
CA TRP A 225 -4.14 5.84 -2.94
C TRP A 225 -3.54 5.80 -4.35
N ASN A 226 -2.22 5.88 -4.46
CA ASN A 226 -1.49 5.66 -5.70
C ASN A 226 -1.59 4.20 -6.16
N GLU A 227 -1.35 3.23 -5.27
CA GLU A 227 -1.49 1.79 -5.59
C GLU A 227 -2.92 1.43 -6.05
N LEU A 228 -3.96 1.99 -5.41
CA LEU A 228 -5.35 1.83 -5.82
C LEU A 228 -5.54 2.19 -7.30
N LEU A 229 -5.03 3.36 -7.72
CA LEU A 229 -5.06 3.77 -9.13
C LEU A 229 -4.25 2.83 -10.01
N GLY A 230 -3.06 2.42 -9.54
CA GLY A 230 -2.17 1.53 -10.27
C GLY A 230 -2.84 0.22 -10.66
N TYR A 231 -3.46 -0.47 -9.69
CA TYR A 231 -4.14 -1.73 -9.99
C TYR A 231 -5.41 -1.54 -10.84
N LEU A 232 -6.16 -0.45 -10.66
CA LEU A 232 -7.32 -0.14 -11.52
C LEU A 232 -6.90 0.05 -12.98
N ILE A 233 -5.84 0.81 -13.22
CA ILE A 233 -5.34 1.08 -14.57
C ILE A 233 -4.63 -0.16 -15.13
N GLY A 234 -3.89 -0.89 -14.31
CA GLY A 234 -3.21 -2.14 -14.66
C GLY A 234 -4.21 -3.17 -15.20
N GLY A 235 -5.25 -3.49 -14.43
CA GLY A 235 -6.29 -4.43 -14.87
C GLY A 235 -7.04 -3.96 -16.13
N ALA A 236 -7.33 -2.66 -16.23
CA ALA A 236 -7.93 -2.10 -17.44
C ALA A 236 -7.03 -2.24 -18.68
N SER A 237 -5.72 -2.01 -18.54
CA SER A 237 -4.73 -2.14 -19.62
C SER A 237 -4.62 -3.58 -20.12
N VAL A 238 -4.64 -4.54 -19.19
CA VAL A 238 -4.53 -5.96 -19.51
C VAL A 238 -5.79 -6.45 -20.20
N ALA A 239 -6.97 -6.02 -19.76
CA ALA A 239 -8.23 -6.36 -20.44
C ALA A 239 -8.31 -5.79 -21.86
N ARG A 240 -7.79 -4.56 -22.07
CA ARG A 240 -7.62 -3.97 -23.41
C ARG A 240 -6.67 -4.79 -24.28
N ALA A 241 -5.54 -5.25 -23.74
CA ALA A 241 -4.61 -6.13 -24.45
C ALA A 241 -5.24 -7.50 -24.77
N SER A 242 -6.06 -8.07 -23.88
CA SER A 242 -6.85 -9.28 -24.17
C SER A 242 -7.80 -9.05 -25.35
N SER A 243 -8.49 -7.90 -25.34
CA SER A 243 -9.45 -7.52 -26.37
C SER A 243 -8.81 -7.34 -27.73
N SER A 244 -7.63 -6.69 -27.81
CA SER A 244 -6.91 -6.52 -29.09
C SER A 244 -6.46 -7.84 -29.70
N TYR A 245 -5.96 -8.78 -28.88
CA TYR A 245 -5.61 -10.12 -29.35
C TYR A 245 -6.83 -10.93 -29.81
N LEU A 246 -7.94 -10.85 -29.08
CA LEU A 246 -9.20 -11.48 -29.48
C LEU A 246 -9.69 -10.91 -30.82
N ASP A 247 -9.67 -9.59 -30.97
CA ASP A 247 -10.09 -8.93 -32.21
C ASP A 247 -9.18 -9.29 -33.40
N ALA A 248 -7.87 -9.42 -33.19
CA ALA A 248 -6.91 -9.87 -34.21
C ALA A 248 -7.23 -11.29 -34.73
N ILE A 249 -7.58 -12.22 -33.84
CA ILE A 249 -8.03 -13.58 -34.22
C ILE A 249 -9.26 -13.53 -35.14
N PHE A 250 -10.19 -12.60 -34.88
CA PHE A 250 -11.39 -12.39 -35.67
C PHE A 250 -11.20 -11.40 -36.82
N SER A 251 -9.96 -11.20 -37.31
CA SER A 251 -9.65 -10.32 -38.44
C SER A 251 -10.15 -8.87 -38.25
N HIS A 252 -10.04 -8.35 -37.04
CA HIS A 252 -10.47 -7.00 -36.64
C HIS A 252 -11.96 -6.68 -36.82
N ARG A 253 -12.81 -7.72 -36.90
CA ARG A 253 -14.24 -7.54 -37.16
C ARG A 253 -14.97 -6.85 -36.01
N ILE A 254 -14.53 -7.03 -34.76
CA ILE A 254 -15.19 -6.48 -33.57
C ILE A 254 -14.92 -4.98 -33.49
N ARG A 255 -13.67 -4.56 -33.71
CA ARG A 255 -13.30 -3.15 -33.84
C ARG A 255 -14.04 -2.47 -34.99
N ASN A 256 -14.05 -3.09 -36.17
CA ASN A 256 -14.72 -2.54 -37.35
C ASN A 256 -16.23 -2.40 -37.17
N PHE A 257 -16.88 -3.39 -36.53
CA PHE A 257 -18.30 -3.32 -36.20
C PHE A 257 -18.62 -2.16 -35.25
N THR A 258 -17.79 -2.00 -34.21
CA THR A 258 -17.97 -0.95 -33.20
C THR A 258 -17.78 0.44 -33.81
N MET A 259 -16.74 0.62 -34.62
CA MET A 259 -16.50 1.87 -35.35
C MET A 259 -17.61 2.21 -36.34
N ALA A 260 -18.18 1.20 -37.01
CA ALA A 260 -19.27 1.40 -37.97
C ALA A 260 -20.58 1.87 -37.32
N HIS A 261 -20.87 1.45 -36.08
CA HIS A 261 -22.13 1.79 -35.40
C HIS A 261 -22.03 3.00 -34.45
N LEU A 262 -20.90 3.16 -33.74
CA LEU A 262 -20.74 4.19 -32.71
C LEU A 262 -19.85 5.37 -33.16
N GLY A 263 -19.25 5.27 -34.34
CA GLY A 263 -18.36 6.28 -34.88
C GLY A 263 -16.96 6.24 -34.27
N ILE A 264 -16.06 7.02 -34.87
CA ILE A 264 -14.67 7.16 -34.42
C ILE A 264 -14.57 8.38 -33.53
N TRP A 265 -14.05 8.20 -32.31
CA TRP A 265 -13.75 9.31 -31.42
C TRP A 265 -12.35 9.84 -31.75
N GLN A 266 -12.24 11.12 -32.11
CA GLN A 266 -10.97 11.80 -32.39
C GLN A 266 -10.55 12.72 -31.23
N VAL A 267 -10.81 12.30 -30.00
CA VAL A 267 -10.41 13.06 -28.81
C VAL A 267 -9.08 12.51 -28.32
N PRO A 268 -8.03 13.34 -28.18
CA PRO A 268 -6.81 12.87 -27.54
C PRO A 268 -7.16 12.38 -26.13
N PHE A 269 -6.65 11.19 -25.77
CA PHE A 269 -6.92 10.40 -24.55
C PHE A 269 -8.07 9.39 -24.58
N LEU A 270 -9.21 9.68 -25.21
CA LEU A 270 -10.23 8.64 -25.32
C LEU A 270 -9.78 7.63 -26.35
N ALA A 271 -10.10 6.37 -26.10
CA ALA A 271 -9.93 5.35 -27.11
C ALA A 271 -10.69 5.74 -28.38
N GLN A 272 -10.11 5.37 -29.53
CA GLN A 272 -10.70 5.62 -30.85
C GLN A 272 -12.12 5.05 -30.96
N TYR A 273 -12.42 4.02 -30.17
CA TYR A 273 -13.73 3.43 -29.99
C TYR A 273 -13.88 2.93 -28.54
N PRO A 274 -15.12 2.94 -27.99
CA PRO A 274 -15.40 2.32 -26.71
C PRO A 274 -15.29 0.79 -26.80
N ASP A 275 -14.43 0.20 -25.98
CA ASP A 275 -14.16 -1.25 -26.02
C ASP A 275 -15.08 -2.02 -25.05
N PHE A 276 -16.24 -2.43 -25.56
CA PHE A 276 -17.20 -3.24 -24.79
C PHE A 276 -16.69 -4.65 -24.50
N LEU A 277 -15.79 -5.18 -25.34
CA LEU A 277 -15.23 -6.52 -25.14
C LEU A 277 -14.33 -6.52 -23.91
N ALA A 278 -13.42 -5.54 -23.80
CA ALA A 278 -12.56 -5.37 -22.62
C ALA A 278 -13.39 -5.17 -21.34
N ALA A 279 -14.41 -4.30 -21.38
CA ALA A 279 -15.31 -4.09 -20.24
C ALA A 279 -16.06 -5.39 -19.85
N GLY A 280 -16.55 -6.15 -20.83
CA GLY A 280 -17.21 -7.43 -20.60
C GLY A 280 -16.30 -8.48 -19.95
N VAL A 281 -15.04 -8.57 -20.40
CA VAL A 281 -14.03 -9.46 -19.81
C VAL A 281 -13.77 -9.12 -18.35
N ILE A 282 -13.64 -7.83 -18.00
CA ILE A 282 -13.43 -7.39 -16.62
C ILE A 282 -14.63 -7.72 -15.73
N LEU A 283 -15.85 -7.45 -16.19
CA LEU A 283 -17.07 -7.74 -15.43
C LEU A 283 -17.22 -9.25 -15.20
N LEU A 284 -16.94 -10.06 -16.23
CA LEU A 284 -16.95 -11.51 -16.13
C LEU A 284 -15.89 -12.01 -15.14
N ALA A 285 -14.65 -11.51 -15.22
CA ALA A 285 -13.60 -11.84 -14.28
C ALA A 285 -13.96 -11.41 -12.84
N SER A 286 -14.53 -10.22 -12.66
CA SER A 286 -14.96 -9.70 -11.35
C SER A 286 -16.07 -10.54 -10.71
N THR A 287 -17.07 -10.93 -11.50
CA THR A 287 -18.14 -11.82 -11.02
C THR A 287 -17.60 -13.21 -10.69
N PHE A 288 -16.65 -13.73 -11.48
CA PHE A 288 -16.03 -15.02 -11.24
C PHE A 288 -15.20 -15.04 -9.94
N VAL A 289 -14.35 -14.02 -9.71
CA VAL A 289 -13.58 -13.87 -8.48
C VAL A 289 -14.50 -13.76 -7.25
N SER A 290 -15.66 -13.12 -7.43
CA SER A 290 -16.67 -12.98 -6.36
C SER A 290 -17.29 -14.32 -5.92
N CYS A 291 -17.32 -15.34 -6.78
CA CYS A 291 -17.87 -16.67 -6.46
C CYS A 291 -17.00 -17.47 -5.47
N GLY A 292 -15.73 -17.08 -5.26
CA GLY A 292 -14.90 -17.63 -4.20
C GLY A 292 -13.42 -17.77 -4.57
N ALA A 293 -12.56 -17.52 -3.58
CA ALA A 293 -11.10 -17.52 -3.77
C ALA A 293 -10.53 -18.87 -4.25
N ARG A 294 -11.10 -20.00 -3.78
CA ARG A 294 -10.60 -21.35 -4.14
C ARG A 294 -10.79 -21.67 -5.62
N VAL A 295 -11.96 -21.32 -6.17
CA VAL A 295 -12.26 -21.53 -7.60
C VAL A 295 -11.45 -20.58 -8.46
N SER A 296 -11.32 -19.32 -8.03
CA SER A 296 -10.49 -18.31 -8.70
C SER A 296 -9.01 -18.70 -8.76
N SER A 297 -8.43 -19.19 -7.66
CA SER A 297 -7.04 -19.65 -7.61
C SER A 297 -6.79 -20.83 -8.53
N TRP A 298 -7.72 -21.80 -8.59
CA TRP A 298 -7.61 -22.93 -9.50
C TRP A 298 -7.60 -22.48 -10.97
N LEU A 299 -8.51 -21.59 -11.37
CA LEU A 299 -8.52 -21.04 -12.73
C LEU A 299 -7.20 -20.33 -13.06
N ASN A 300 -6.72 -19.50 -12.13
CA ASN A 300 -5.46 -18.78 -12.29
C ASN A 300 -4.28 -19.73 -12.53
N HIS A 301 -4.18 -20.82 -11.77
CA HIS A 301 -3.11 -21.82 -11.95
C HIS A 301 -3.20 -22.53 -13.29
N VAL A 302 -4.42 -22.84 -13.77
CA VAL A 302 -4.62 -23.47 -15.09
C VAL A 302 -4.23 -22.53 -16.22
N LEU A 303 -4.69 -21.27 -16.20
CA LEU A 303 -4.36 -20.28 -17.22
C LEU A 303 -2.85 -20.00 -17.28
N LEU A 304 -2.21 -19.93 -16.12
CA LEU A 304 -0.77 -19.77 -16.02
C LEU A 304 0.00 -20.97 -16.58
N ALA A 305 -0.43 -22.20 -16.26
CA ALA A 305 0.20 -23.41 -16.78
C ALA A 305 0.13 -23.45 -18.32
N ILE A 306 -1.02 -23.06 -18.89
CA ILE A 306 -1.19 -22.92 -20.34
C ILE A 306 -0.24 -21.85 -20.89
N ASN A 307 -0.16 -20.68 -20.25
CA ASN A 307 0.72 -19.59 -20.69
C ASN A 307 2.20 -20.03 -20.72
N LEU A 308 2.68 -20.67 -19.65
CA LEU A 308 4.06 -21.19 -19.60
C LEU A 308 4.34 -22.21 -20.70
N LEU A 309 3.37 -23.08 -21.01
CA LEU A 309 3.49 -24.05 -22.10
C LEU A 309 3.56 -23.35 -23.47
N VAL A 310 2.74 -22.32 -23.68
CA VAL A 310 2.76 -21.54 -24.94
C VAL A 310 4.06 -20.77 -25.10
N ILE A 311 4.63 -20.21 -24.03
CA ILE A 311 5.94 -19.54 -24.08
C ILE A 311 7.03 -20.53 -24.49
N LEU A 312 7.06 -21.72 -23.89
CA LEU A 312 7.99 -22.77 -24.27
C LEU A 312 7.81 -23.18 -25.74
N PHE A 313 6.55 -23.28 -26.21
CA PHE A 313 6.23 -23.55 -27.60
C PHE A 313 6.75 -22.47 -28.55
N ILE A 314 6.55 -21.19 -28.23
CA ILE A 314 7.07 -20.05 -29.01
C ILE A 314 8.59 -20.14 -29.14
N ILE A 315 9.28 -20.39 -28.02
CA ILE A 315 10.74 -20.50 -27.99
C ILE A 315 11.21 -21.65 -28.88
N ILE A 316 10.66 -22.87 -28.70
CA ILE A 316 11.10 -24.05 -29.45
C ILE A 316 10.81 -23.91 -30.94
N LEU A 317 9.55 -23.65 -31.32
CA LEU A 317 9.16 -23.57 -32.72
C LEU A 317 9.82 -22.38 -33.41
N GLY A 318 9.98 -21.28 -32.68
CA GLY A 318 10.59 -20.09 -33.22
C GLY A 318 12.09 -20.22 -33.47
N PHE A 319 12.85 -20.94 -32.62
CA PHE A 319 14.24 -21.28 -32.94
C PHE A 319 14.36 -22.21 -34.15
N VAL A 320 13.40 -23.12 -34.36
CA VAL A 320 13.37 -23.99 -35.55
C VAL A 320 13.12 -23.17 -36.83
N LEU A 321 12.36 -22.07 -36.75
CA LEU A 321 12.02 -21.20 -37.88
C LEU A 321 12.97 -20.00 -38.06
N ALA A 322 13.92 -19.82 -37.13
CA ALA A 322 14.84 -18.69 -37.08
C ALA A 322 15.73 -18.62 -38.33
N ARG A 323 15.85 -17.42 -38.90
CA ARG A 323 16.77 -17.12 -39.99
C ARG A 323 17.77 -16.05 -39.53
N PRO A 324 19.04 -16.41 -39.27
CA PRO A 324 20.07 -15.45 -38.88
C PRO A 324 20.27 -14.29 -39.87
N HIS A 325 19.86 -14.47 -41.13
CA HIS A 325 19.88 -13.43 -42.15
C HIS A 325 19.04 -12.19 -41.78
N ASN A 326 18.00 -12.34 -40.96
CA ASN A 326 17.18 -11.20 -40.52
C ASN A 326 17.93 -10.21 -39.61
N TRP A 327 19.11 -10.58 -39.11
CA TRP A 327 20.01 -9.69 -38.35
C TRP A 327 21.16 -9.15 -39.21
N SER A 328 21.20 -9.48 -40.50
CA SER A 328 22.24 -9.03 -41.42
C SER A 328 22.16 -7.53 -41.68
N ALA A 329 23.25 -6.97 -42.21
CA ALA A 329 23.31 -5.54 -42.56
C ALA A 329 22.26 -5.15 -43.62
N ASP A 330 21.85 -6.10 -44.47
CA ASP A 330 20.88 -5.88 -45.55
C ASP A 330 19.48 -5.52 -44.99
N GLU A 331 19.15 -6.03 -43.80
CA GLU A 331 17.86 -5.82 -43.12
C GLU A 331 17.92 -4.70 -42.05
N GLY A 332 18.97 -3.87 -42.07
CA GLY A 332 19.19 -2.78 -41.10
C GLY A 332 20.09 -3.15 -39.92
N GLY A 333 20.65 -4.37 -39.90
CA GLY A 333 21.61 -4.81 -38.89
C GLY A 333 21.02 -5.04 -37.50
N PHE A 334 21.89 -5.31 -36.53
CA PHE A 334 21.48 -5.65 -35.17
C PHE A 334 20.90 -4.48 -34.37
N ALA A 335 21.43 -3.26 -34.54
CA ALA A 335 21.05 -2.08 -33.77
C ALA A 335 20.76 -0.88 -34.69
N PRO A 336 19.64 -0.89 -35.45
CA PRO A 336 19.33 0.15 -36.44
C PRO A 336 19.18 1.56 -35.81
N PHE A 337 18.69 1.63 -34.57
CA PHE A 337 18.50 2.88 -33.83
C PHE A 337 19.70 3.27 -32.95
N GLY A 338 20.80 2.52 -33.04
CA GLY A 338 22.01 2.74 -32.26
C GLY A 338 21.81 2.63 -30.75
N PHE A 339 22.78 3.14 -29.99
CA PHE A 339 22.77 3.09 -28.52
C PHE A 339 21.60 3.88 -27.90
N SER A 340 21.20 4.99 -28.53
CA SER A 340 20.06 5.79 -28.08
C SER A 340 18.76 4.99 -28.08
N GLY A 341 18.50 4.25 -29.18
CA GLY A 341 17.34 3.36 -29.27
C GLY A 341 17.37 2.23 -28.24
N ILE A 342 18.54 1.62 -28.01
CA ILE A 342 18.71 0.58 -26.98
C ILE A 342 18.32 1.10 -25.58
N MET A 343 18.78 2.29 -25.22
CA MET A 343 18.48 2.90 -23.92
C MET A 343 17.01 3.32 -23.80
N ALA A 344 16.42 3.91 -24.85
CA ALA A 344 14.99 4.25 -24.88
C ALA A 344 14.09 2.99 -24.80
N GLY A 345 14.48 1.93 -25.50
CA GLY A 345 13.82 0.63 -25.42
C GLY A 345 13.99 -0.01 -24.05
N ALA A 346 15.15 0.10 -23.40
CA ALA A 346 15.37 -0.43 -22.05
C ALA A 346 14.45 0.25 -21.03
N ALA A 347 14.28 1.57 -21.15
CA ALA A 347 13.37 2.34 -20.31
C ALA A 347 11.93 1.87 -20.44
N THR A 348 11.49 1.58 -21.66
CA THR A 348 10.14 1.08 -21.91
C THR A 348 9.98 -0.39 -21.52
N CYS A 349 10.98 -1.24 -21.79
CA CYS A 349 11.01 -2.66 -21.42
C CYS A 349 10.98 -2.87 -19.90
N PHE A 350 11.41 -1.89 -19.11
CA PHE A 350 11.27 -1.91 -17.65
C PHE A 350 9.80 -2.14 -17.22
N TYR A 351 8.82 -1.64 -18.01
CA TYR A 351 7.40 -1.81 -17.71
C TYR A 351 6.94 -3.27 -17.78
N ALA A 352 7.62 -4.10 -18.56
CA ALA A 352 7.31 -5.51 -18.67
C ALA A 352 7.67 -6.31 -17.40
N PHE A 353 8.44 -5.73 -16.47
CA PHE A 353 8.92 -6.39 -15.24
C PHE A 353 8.19 -5.96 -13.96
N LEU A 354 7.20 -5.06 -14.02
CA LEU A 354 6.60 -4.44 -12.82
C LEU A 354 5.73 -5.37 -11.95
N GLY A 355 5.39 -6.58 -12.41
CA GLY A 355 4.41 -7.47 -11.77
C GLY A 355 4.84 -8.21 -10.49
N PHE A 356 6.12 -8.16 -10.10
CA PHE A 356 6.62 -8.92 -8.94
C PHE A 356 6.06 -8.44 -7.58
N GLY A 357 5.48 -7.23 -7.52
CA GLY A 357 4.91 -6.65 -6.29
C GLY A 357 3.78 -7.49 -5.67
N VAL A 358 3.07 -8.28 -6.48
CA VAL A 358 1.98 -9.18 -6.04
C VAL A 358 2.50 -10.24 -5.05
N ILE A 359 3.76 -10.68 -5.19
CA ILE A 359 4.37 -11.64 -4.27
C ILE A 359 4.47 -11.04 -2.85
N ALA A 360 4.85 -9.77 -2.75
CA ALA A 360 4.96 -9.08 -1.46
C ALA A 360 3.59 -8.87 -0.81
N ALA A 361 2.57 -8.51 -1.61
CA ALA A 361 1.20 -8.40 -1.15
C ALA A 361 0.63 -9.72 -0.60
N SER A 362 1.13 -10.86 -1.11
CA SER A 362 0.69 -12.21 -0.70
C SER A 362 1.55 -12.84 0.41
N SER A 363 2.42 -12.07 1.05
CA SER A 363 3.36 -12.57 2.05
C SER A 363 2.68 -13.11 3.33
N GLU A 364 1.47 -12.69 3.67
CA GLU A 364 0.71 -13.23 4.81
C GLU A 364 0.22 -14.67 4.61
N GLU A 365 -0.06 -15.05 3.36
CA GLU A 365 -0.51 -16.39 3.01
C GLU A 365 0.67 -17.35 2.78
N ALA A 366 1.90 -16.83 2.76
CA ALA A 366 3.10 -17.63 2.61
C ALA A 366 3.36 -18.47 3.86
N GLN A 367 3.72 -19.74 3.69
CA GLN A 367 4.08 -20.63 4.81
C GLN A 367 5.30 -20.11 5.59
N ASN A 368 6.32 -19.65 4.87
CA ASN A 368 7.58 -19.14 5.42
C ASN A 368 7.99 -17.81 4.77
N PRO A 369 7.35 -16.67 5.10
CA PRO A 369 7.53 -15.41 4.39
C PRO A 369 8.98 -14.92 4.38
N LYS A 370 9.72 -15.09 5.48
CA LYS A 370 11.13 -14.68 5.61
C LYS A 370 12.07 -15.26 4.54
N ARG A 371 11.76 -16.45 4.00
CA ARG A 371 12.58 -17.13 2.98
C ARG A 371 11.86 -17.32 1.65
N ALA A 372 10.57 -17.65 1.69
CA ALA A 372 9.77 -17.94 0.51
C ALA A 372 9.55 -16.69 -0.35
N VAL A 373 9.25 -15.53 0.24
CA VAL A 373 9.02 -14.28 -0.49
C VAL A 373 10.30 -13.83 -1.21
N PRO A 374 11.47 -13.75 -0.55
CA PRO A 374 12.73 -13.44 -1.22
C PRO A 374 13.08 -14.36 -2.39
N MET A 375 13.02 -15.67 -2.16
CA MET A 375 13.35 -16.65 -3.20
C MET A 375 12.37 -16.56 -4.36
N ALA A 376 11.08 -16.35 -4.07
CA ALA A 376 10.07 -16.24 -5.10
C ALA A 376 10.26 -15.04 -6.02
N ILE A 377 10.58 -13.86 -5.47
CA ILE A 377 10.82 -12.65 -6.28
C ILE A 377 12.04 -12.82 -7.20
N ILE A 378 13.16 -13.32 -6.66
CA ILE A 378 14.40 -13.50 -7.44
C ILE A 378 14.20 -14.55 -8.55
N ILE A 379 13.58 -15.69 -8.22
CA ILE A 379 13.29 -16.76 -9.21
C ILE A 379 12.35 -16.25 -10.29
N THR A 380 11.30 -15.52 -9.91
CA THR A 380 10.33 -14.93 -10.84
C THR A 380 11.02 -13.99 -11.82
N LEU A 381 11.80 -13.03 -11.33
CA LEU A 381 12.49 -12.07 -12.19
C LEU A 381 13.49 -12.73 -13.12
N GLY A 382 14.24 -13.72 -12.62
CA GLY A 382 15.17 -14.49 -13.45
C GLY A 382 14.44 -15.24 -14.57
N LEU A 383 13.35 -15.93 -14.24
CA LEU A 383 12.57 -16.71 -15.21
C LEU A 383 11.93 -15.79 -16.27
N VAL A 384 11.35 -14.67 -15.85
CA VAL A 384 10.75 -13.67 -16.74
C VAL A 384 11.81 -13.04 -17.64
N ALA A 385 12.97 -12.67 -17.11
CA ALA A 385 14.06 -12.07 -17.88
C ALA A 385 14.56 -13.03 -18.97
N VAL A 386 14.78 -14.29 -18.63
CA VAL A 386 15.18 -15.33 -19.59
C VAL A 386 14.10 -15.51 -20.65
N ALA A 387 12.83 -15.62 -20.27
CA ALA A 387 11.73 -15.78 -21.21
C ALA A 387 11.63 -14.59 -22.18
N TYR A 388 11.74 -13.36 -21.68
CA TYR A 388 11.64 -12.15 -22.51
C TYR A 388 12.79 -12.05 -23.49
N ILE A 389 14.03 -12.29 -23.05
CA ILE A 389 15.21 -12.28 -23.92
C ILE A 389 15.10 -13.35 -25.02
N LEU A 390 14.68 -14.57 -24.67
CA LEU A 390 14.54 -15.67 -25.63
C LEU A 390 13.43 -15.41 -26.64
N VAL A 391 12.24 -15.00 -26.17
CA VAL A 391 11.10 -14.69 -27.05
C VAL A 391 11.42 -13.52 -27.98
N SER A 392 12.09 -12.48 -27.49
CA SER A 392 12.49 -11.33 -28.32
C SER A 392 13.52 -11.70 -29.38
N THR A 393 14.48 -12.57 -29.02
CA THR A 393 15.48 -13.09 -29.95
C THR A 393 14.81 -13.91 -31.05
N VAL A 394 13.88 -14.78 -30.67
CA VAL A 394 13.11 -15.59 -31.60
C VAL A 394 12.25 -14.70 -32.53
N LEU A 395 11.51 -13.74 -31.98
CA LEU A 395 10.64 -12.86 -32.77
C LEU A 395 11.40 -12.14 -33.89
N THR A 396 12.55 -11.55 -33.54
CA THR A 396 13.38 -10.79 -34.48
C THR A 396 14.17 -11.68 -35.47
N LEU A 397 14.32 -12.97 -35.17
CA LEU A 397 14.93 -13.95 -36.08
C LEU A 397 13.92 -14.63 -37.02
N ILE A 398 12.64 -14.70 -36.66
CA ILE A 398 11.61 -15.28 -37.54
C ILE A 398 11.27 -14.30 -38.66
N VAL A 399 11.00 -13.03 -38.33
CA VAL A 399 10.53 -12.01 -39.28
C VAL A 399 11.40 -10.75 -39.15
N PRO A 400 11.69 -10.03 -40.24
CA PRO A 400 12.37 -8.73 -40.18
C PRO A 400 11.64 -7.75 -39.26
N TRP A 401 12.39 -7.00 -38.46
CA TRP A 401 11.85 -6.14 -37.40
C TRP A 401 10.91 -5.02 -37.91
N HIS A 402 11.09 -4.57 -39.15
CA HIS A 402 10.29 -3.49 -39.75
C HIS A 402 8.89 -3.94 -40.22
N SER A 403 8.68 -5.25 -40.44
CA SER A 403 7.39 -5.80 -40.90
C SER A 403 6.53 -6.39 -39.78
N LEU A 404 6.95 -6.26 -38.52
CA LEU A 404 6.16 -6.70 -37.36
C LEU A 404 4.90 -5.84 -37.21
N ASP A 405 3.77 -6.44 -36.87
CA ASP A 405 2.59 -5.71 -36.41
C ASP A 405 2.73 -5.36 -34.90
N PRO A 406 2.73 -4.07 -34.47
CA PRO A 406 2.94 -3.70 -33.08
C PRO A 406 1.87 -4.23 -32.11
N ASP A 407 0.63 -4.47 -32.55
CA ASP A 407 -0.47 -4.91 -31.68
C ASP A 407 -0.47 -6.43 -31.44
N SER A 408 0.07 -7.21 -32.38
CA SER A 408 -0.05 -8.68 -32.40
C SER A 408 1.22 -9.43 -32.85
N ALA A 409 2.39 -8.79 -32.71
CA ALA A 409 3.67 -9.19 -33.31
C ALA A 409 4.01 -10.69 -33.23
N LEU A 410 3.84 -11.32 -32.06
CA LEU A 410 4.18 -12.74 -31.90
C LEU A 410 3.28 -13.66 -32.72
N ALA A 411 1.97 -13.43 -32.75
CA ALA A 411 1.04 -14.25 -33.53
C ALA A 411 1.21 -13.98 -35.03
N ASP A 412 1.34 -12.70 -35.40
CA ASP A 412 1.54 -12.27 -36.77
C ASP A 412 2.85 -12.82 -37.37
N ALA A 413 3.94 -12.89 -36.59
CA ALA A 413 5.21 -13.45 -37.05
C ALA A 413 5.09 -14.92 -37.53
N PHE A 414 4.31 -15.76 -36.84
CA PHE A 414 4.05 -17.13 -37.30
C PHE A 414 3.08 -17.17 -38.49
N TYR A 415 2.12 -16.25 -38.53
CA TYR A 415 1.17 -16.12 -39.64
C TYR A 415 1.87 -15.74 -40.95
N GLN A 416 2.74 -14.73 -40.93
CA GLN A 416 3.55 -14.29 -42.08
C GLN A 416 4.45 -15.41 -42.63
N ARG A 417 4.89 -16.35 -41.78
CA ARG A 417 5.67 -17.52 -42.20
C ARG A 417 4.82 -18.69 -42.74
N GLY A 418 3.50 -18.56 -42.78
CA GLY A 418 2.57 -19.58 -43.27
C GLY A 418 2.12 -20.59 -42.21
N TYR A 419 2.47 -20.39 -40.93
CA TYR A 419 2.07 -21.27 -39.81
C TYR A 419 0.86 -20.69 -39.06
N SER A 420 -0.28 -20.59 -39.75
CA SER A 420 -1.51 -20.02 -39.18
C SER A 420 -1.99 -20.77 -37.92
N TRP A 421 -1.85 -22.10 -37.89
CA TRP A 421 -2.21 -22.90 -36.71
C TRP A 421 -1.37 -22.53 -35.47
N ALA A 422 -0.08 -22.21 -35.65
CA ALA A 422 0.79 -21.80 -34.57
C ALA A 422 0.41 -20.39 -34.08
N ALA A 423 0.05 -19.49 -35.00
CA ALA A 423 -0.45 -18.16 -34.64
C ALA A 423 -1.69 -18.21 -33.74
N PHE A 424 -2.64 -19.14 -33.99
CA PHE A 424 -3.80 -19.33 -33.10
C PHE A 424 -3.41 -19.81 -31.71
N ILE A 425 -2.44 -20.73 -31.59
CA ILE A 425 -1.95 -21.19 -30.28
C ILE A 425 -1.30 -20.04 -29.51
N VAL A 426 -0.49 -19.23 -30.17
CA VAL A 426 0.17 -18.06 -29.59
C VAL A 426 -0.86 -17.02 -29.14
N ALA A 427 -1.85 -16.72 -29.97
CA ALA A 427 -2.90 -15.77 -29.63
C ALA A 427 -3.78 -16.26 -28.47
N ALA A 428 -4.13 -17.55 -28.43
CA ALA A 428 -4.83 -18.16 -27.30
C ALA A 428 -4.01 -18.10 -26.01
N GLY A 429 -2.69 -18.35 -26.09
CA GLY A 429 -1.77 -18.20 -24.97
C GLY A 429 -1.67 -16.77 -24.46
N ALA A 430 -1.61 -15.79 -25.37
CA ALA A 430 -1.63 -14.37 -25.02
C ALA A 430 -2.90 -13.99 -24.24
N ILE A 431 -4.08 -14.43 -24.70
CA ILE A 431 -5.35 -14.18 -24.02
C ILE A 431 -5.39 -14.84 -22.64
N CYS A 432 -4.87 -16.08 -22.52
CA CYS A 432 -4.77 -16.75 -21.22
C CYS A 432 -3.81 -16.01 -20.27
N ALA A 433 -2.68 -15.52 -20.78
CA ALA A 433 -1.69 -14.75 -20.03
C ALA A 433 -2.30 -13.46 -19.47
N MET A 434 -2.95 -12.67 -20.34
CA MET A 434 -3.60 -11.42 -19.92
C MET A 434 -4.69 -11.69 -18.88
N ASN A 435 -5.54 -12.70 -19.08
CA ASN A 435 -6.57 -13.03 -18.09
C ASN A 435 -5.98 -13.49 -16.75
N THR A 436 -4.80 -14.12 -16.74
CA THR A 436 -4.08 -14.48 -15.50
C THR A 436 -3.67 -13.23 -14.72
N VAL A 437 -3.08 -12.24 -15.40
CA VAL A 437 -2.72 -10.96 -14.77
C VAL A 437 -3.98 -10.22 -14.28
N LEU A 438 -5.04 -10.18 -15.09
CA LEU A 438 -6.31 -9.53 -14.73
C LEU A 438 -6.95 -10.14 -13.47
N LEU A 439 -6.98 -11.47 -13.38
CA LEU A 439 -7.48 -12.16 -12.18
C LEU A 439 -6.62 -11.85 -10.95
N SER A 440 -5.30 -11.77 -11.12
CA SER A 440 -4.36 -11.38 -10.07
C SER A 440 -4.63 -9.96 -9.56
N ASP A 441 -4.88 -9.00 -10.46
CA ASP A 441 -5.18 -7.61 -10.11
C ASP A 441 -6.53 -7.47 -9.39
N ILE A 442 -7.59 -8.09 -9.92
CA ILE A 442 -8.93 -8.09 -9.32
C ILE A 442 -8.92 -8.76 -7.93
N PHE A 443 -8.03 -9.73 -7.73
CA PHE A 443 -7.87 -10.40 -6.44
C PHE A 443 -7.07 -9.57 -5.42
N THR A 444 -6.02 -8.89 -5.87
CA THR A 444 -5.10 -8.13 -5.00
C THR A 444 -5.69 -6.77 -4.60
N LEU A 445 -6.32 -6.07 -5.54
CA LEU A 445 -6.79 -4.70 -5.34
C LEU A 445 -7.76 -4.54 -4.16
N PRO A 446 -8.84 -5.34 -4.01
CA PRO A 446 -9.77 -5.23 -2.88
C PRO A 446 -9.13 -5.54 -1.53
N ARG A 447 -8.03 -6.31 -1.50
CA ARG A 447 -7.31 -6.64 -0.25
C ARG A 447 -6.53 -5.44 0.27
N ILE A 448 -5.89 -4.69 -0.64
CA ILE A 448 -5.20 -3.43 -0.29
C ILE A 448 -6.23 -2.44 0.25
N VAL A 449 -7.35 -2.27 -0.45
CA VAL A 449 -8.45 -1.38 0.00
C VAL A 449 -9.04 -1.85 1.34
N TYR A 450 -9.21 -3.15 1.54
CA TYR A 450 -9.64 -3.72 2.82
C TYR A 450 -8.64 -3.38 3.93
N SER A 451 -7.33 -3.51 3.70
CA SER A 451 -6.31 -3.20 4.69
C SER A 451 -6.31 -1.71 5.08
N MET A 452 -6.43 -0.81 4.09
CA MET A 452 -6.55 0.63 4.33
C MET A 452 -7.86 0.99 5.07
N ALA A 453 -8.98 0.35 4.70
CA ALA A 453 -10.26 0.56 5.38
C ALA A 453 -10.25 0.03 6.82
N SER A 454 -9.55 -1.08 7.08
CA SER A 454 -9.38 -1.64 8.42
C SER A 454 -8.51 -0.78 9.33
N ASP A 455 -7.52 -0.09 8.75
CA ASP A 455 -6.69 0.90 9.44
C ASP A 455 -7.41 2.27 9.59
N GLY A 456 -8.64 2.41 9.07
CA GLY A 456 -9.44 3.64 9.17
C GLY A 456 -9.06 4.73 8.16
N LEU A 457 -8.15 4.45 7.23
CA LEU A 457 -7.66 5.37 6.20
C LEU A 457 -8.57 5.44 4.96
N PHE A 458 -9.56 4.56 4.89
CA PHE A 458 -10.50 4.45 3.77
C PHE A 458 -11.93 4.20 4.27
N PHE A 459 -12.92 4.32 3.39
CA PHE A 459 -14.32 4.11 3.75
C PHE A 459 -14.56 2.71 4.32
N GLN A 460 -15.18 2.64 5.51
CA GLN A 460 -15.41 1.39 6.26
C GLN A 460 -16.27 0.35 5.50
N VAL A 461 -17.03 0.77 4.48
CA VAL A 461 -17.82 -0.14 3.63
C VAL A 461 -16.93 -1.21 2.97
N PHE A 462 -15.69 -0.85 2.61
CA PHE A 462 -14.74 -1.77 1.99
C PHE A 462 -14.05 -2.71 2.99
N ALA A 463 -14.18 -2.46 4.30
CA ALA A 463 -13.71 -3.37 5.33
C ALA A 463 -14.65 -4.58 5.55
N HIS A 464 -15.84 -4.57 4.92
CA HIS A 464 -16.80 -5.66 5.10
C HIS A 464 -16.44 -6.90 4.24
N VAL A 465 -16.22 -8.03 4.90
CA VAL A 465 -15.89 -9.32 4.27
C VAL A 465 -17.09 -10.26 4.32
N HIS A 466 -17.43 -10.89 3.19
CA HIS A 466 -18.58 -11.81 3.16
C HIS A 466 -18.28 -13.10 3.95
N PRO A 467 -19.17 -13.57 4.84
CA PRO A 467 -18.93 -14.72 5.72
C PRO A 467 -18.69 -16.07 5.04
N ARG A 468 -19.22 -16.32 3.83
CA ARG A 468 -19.09 -17.59 3.12
C ARG A 468 -17.85 -17.65 2.24
N THR A 469 -17.60 -16.60 1.46
CA THR A 469 -16.47 -16.55 0.53
C THR A 469 -15.17 -16.09 1.20
N LYS A 470 -15.26 -15.38 2.34
CA LYS A 470 -14.13 -14.71 3.02
C LYS A 470 -13.40 -13.70 2.13
N VAL A 471 -14.12 -13.08 1.18
CA VAL A 471 -13.58 -12.07 0.26
C VAL A 471 -14.41 -10.78 0.36
N PRO A 472 -13.80 -9.58 0.25
CA PRO A 472 -14.52 -8.30 0.21
C PRO A 472 -15.25 -8.11 -1.14
N ILE A 473 -16.45 -8.71 -1.27
CA ILE A 473 -17.23 -8.71 -2.52
C ILE A 473 -17.60 -7.29 -2.98
N VAL A 474 -17.94 -6.40 -2.04
CA VAL A 474 -18.29 -5.00 -2.37
C VAL A 474 -17.10 -4.31 -3.05
N GLY A 475 -15.88 -4.53 -2.54
CA GLY A 475 -14.66 -4.03 -3.16
C GLY A 475 -14.44 -4.59 -4.56
N ILE A 476 -14.60 -5.91 -4.76
CA ILE A 476 -14.45 -6.53 -6.08
C ILE A 476 -15.43 -5.94 -7.09
N LEU A 477 -16.71 -5.84 -6.75
CA LEU A 477 -17.72 -5.41 -7.71
C LEU A 477 -17.61 -3.92 -8.03
N VAL A 478 -17.42 -3.07 -7.01
CA VAL A 478 -17.32 -1.61 -7.22
C VAL A 478 -16.04 -1.27 -7.99
N LEU A 479 -14.89 -1.82 -7.57
CA LEU A 479 -13.61 -1.56 -8.23
C LEU A 479 -13.54 -2.24 -9.60
N GLY A 480 -14.16 -3.40 -9.78
CA GLY A 480 -14.29 -4.08 -11.06
C GLY A 480 -15.14 -3.29 -12.07
N VAL A 481 -16.26 -2.71 -11.63
CA VAL A 481 -17.07 -1.81 -12.49
C VAL A 481 -16.28 -0.54 -12.85
N LEU A 482 -15.55 0.04 -11.90
CA LEU A 482 -14.70 1.21 -12.16
C LEU A 482 -13.58 0.87 -13.16
N MET A 483 -12.94 -0.29 -13.00
CA MET A 483 -11.92 -0.82 -13.91
C MET A 483 -12.50 -1.07 -15.30
N ALA A 484 -13.71 -1.64 -15.41
CA ALA A 484 -14.39 -1.85 -16.68
C ALA A 484 -14.73 -0.53 -17.38
N PHE A 485 -15.12 0.50 -16.62
CA PHE A 485 -15.37 1.84 -17.16
C PHE A 485 -14.09 2.50 -17.70
N LEU A 486 -12.97 2.36 -16.98
CA LEU A 486 -11.66 2.83 -17.45
C LEU A 486 -11.24 2.10 -18.72
N ALA A 487 -11.38 0.77 -18.76
CA ALA A 487 -11.11 -0.02 -19.95
C ALA A 487 -12.01 0.37 -21.11
N LEU A 488 -13.30 0.67 -20.88
CA LEU A 488 -14.22 1.08 -21.93
C LEU A 488 -13.77 2.38 -22.62
N LEU A 489 -13.32 3.38 -21.85
CA LEU A 489 -13.09 4.74 -22.37
C LEU A 489 -11.64 5.04 -22.75
N LEU A 490 -10.66 4.43 -22.09
CA LEU A 490 -9.26 4.80 -22.19
C LEU A 490 -8.49 3.90 -23.14
N ASP A 491 -7.53 4.49 -23.85
CA ASP A 491 -6.66 3.76 -24.76
C ASP A 491 -5.55 2.99 -24.03
N LEU A 492 -5.12 1.86 -24.60
CA LEU A 492 -4.11 0.96 -24.01
C LEU A 492 -2.81 1.71 -23.68
N GLN A 493 -2.30 2.53 -24.60
CA GLN A 493 -1.03 3.23 -24.39
C GLN A 493 -1.13 4.24 -23.24
N THR A 494 -2.27 4.93 -23.14
CA THR A 494 -2.52 5.88 -22.04
C THR A 494 -2.62 5.17 -20.69
N LEU A 495 -3.27 4.00 -20.64
CA LEU A 495 -3.37 3.19 -19.44
C LEU A 495 -1.98 2.70 -19.01
N VAL A 496 -1.18 2.15 -19.93
CA VAL A 496 0.16 1.65 -19.60
C VAL A 496 1.08 2.75 -19.07
N GLN A 497 1.10 3.93 -19.71
CA GLN A 497 1.93 5.05 -19.25
C GLN A 497 1.55 5.53 -17.84
N PHE A 498 0.26 5.53 -17.52
CA PHE A 498 -0.24 5.88 -16.18
C PHE A 498 0.09 4.84 -15.14
N TRP A 499 -0.08 3.57 -15.49
CA TRP A 499 0.27 2.49 -14.61
C TRP A 499 1.75 2.54 -14.25
N SER A 500 2.62 2.78 -15.24
CA SER A 500 4.06 2.88 -15.03
C SER A 500 4.47 4.00 -14.07
N ILE A 501 3.92 5.21 -14.20
CA ILE A 501 4.28 6.32 -13.28
C ILE A 501 3.91 5.99 -11.84
N THR A 502 2.75 5.36 -11.63
CA THR A 502 2.26 4.95 -10.32
C THR A 502 3.19 3.91 -9.69
N VAL A 503 3.58 2.88 -10.44
CA VAL A 503 4.48 1.85 -9.90
C VAL A 503 5.88 2.39 -9.64
N LEU A 504 6.43 3.21 -10.54
CA LEU A 504 7.75 3.84 -10.37
C LEU A 504 7.80 4.72 -9.13
N LEU A 505 6.74 5.51 -8.88
CA LEU A 505 6.62 6.31 -7.66
C LEU A 505 6.57 5.39 -6.43
N THR A 506 5.79 4.31 -6.46
CA THR A 506 5.78 3.35 -5.36
C THR A 506 7.17 2.77 -5.09
N PHE A 507 7.94 2.45 -6.13
CA PHE A 507 9.29 1.90 -5.98
C PHE A 507 10.30 2.91 -5.40
N THR A 508 10.22 4.20 -5.76
CA THR A 508 11.07 5.23 -5.14
C THR A 508 10.77 5.36 -3.64
N PHE A 509 9.49 5.35 -3.24
CA PHE A 509 9.12 5.42 -1.83
C PHE A 509 9.52 4.17 -1.04
N VAL A 510 9.43 2.98 -1.62
CA VAL A 510 9.95 1.76 -0.99
C VAL A 510 11.48 1.81 -0.87
N GLY A 511 12.19 2.29 -1.90
CA GLY A 511 13.64 2.52 -1.83
C GLY A 511 14.04 3.50 -0.72
N THR A 512 13.30 4.60 -0.56
CA THR A 512 13.50 5.56 0.54
C THR A 512 13.20 4.92 1.89
N SER A 513 12.10 4.17 1.97
CA SER A 513 11.66 3.50 3.19
C SER A 513 12.69 2.51 3.71
N ILE A 514 13.37 1.75 2.83
CA ILE A 514 14.36 0.75 3.28
C ILE A 514 15.61 1.40 3.85
N ILE A 515 16.00 2.55 3.29
CA ILE A 515 17.11 3.34 3.82
C ILE A 515 16.73 3.82 5.23
N VAL A 516 15.56 4.44 5.41
CA VAL A 516 15.09 4.88 6.74
C VAL A 516 15.08 3.71 7.72
N LEU A 517 14.50 2.56 7.34
CA LEU A 517 14.37 1.40 8.22
C LEU A 517 15.72 0.78 8.64
N ARG A 518 16.79 0.94 7.85
CA ARG A 518 18.12 0.42 8.20
C ARG A 518 18.91 1.31 9.14
N PHE A 519 18.54 2.57 9.26
CA PHE A 519 19.20 3.56 10.10
C PHE A 519 18.32 4.03 11.26
N ASP A 520 17.08 3.56 11.33
CA ASP A 520 16.21 3.81 12.47
C ASP A 520 16.69 3.05 13.71
N ASN A 521 16.53 3.69 14.87
CA ASN A 521 17.05 3.25 16.16
C ASN A 521 16.06 2.42 16.98
N SER A 522 14.94 2.00 16.39
CA SER A 522 13.93 1.22 17.10
C SER A 522 14.52 -0.12 17.58
N PRO A 523 14.70 -0.34 18.89
CA PRO A 523 15.30 -1.56 19.41
C PRO A 523 14.39 -2.75 19.06
N PRO A 524 14.96 -3.93 18.73
CA PRO A 524 14.16 -5.14 18.66
C PRO A 524 13.60 -5.43 20.05
N ALA A 525 12.29 -5.65 20.16
CA ALA A 525 11.61 -5.97 21.42
C ALA A 525 12.13 -7.27 22.09
N SER A 526 12.99 -8.04 21.41
CA SER A 526 13.70 -9.19 21.94
C SER A 526 14.69 -8.89 23.08
N SER A 527 14.92 -7.62 23.44
CA SER A 527 15.77 -7.24 24.59
C SER A 527 15.02 -7.11 25.92
N LEU A 528 13.67 -7.19 25.95
CA LEU A 528 12.90 -7.27 27.19
C LEU A 528 12.74 -8.73 27.68
N GLY A 529 13.86 -9.41 27.86
CA GLY A 529 13.92 -10.62 28.71
C GLY A 529 14.19 -10.21 30.16
N PRO A 530 13.69 -10.95 31.18
CA PRO A 530 13.87 -10.58 32.58
C PRO A 530 15.35 -10.45 32.92
N ALA A 531 15.71 -9.31 33.52
CA ALA A 531 17.06 -8.91 33.86
C ALA A 531 17.83 -10.02 34.59
N ILE A 532 18.82 -10.61 33.92
CA ILE A 532 19.88 -11.37 34.58
C ILE A 532 20.97 -10.35 34.95
N PRO A 533 21.40 -10.27 36.23
CA PRO A 533 22.46 -9.36 36.61
C PRO A 533 23.79 -9.95 36.15
N VAL A 534 24.45 -9.30 35.18
CA VAL A 534 25.84 -9.66 34.84
C VAL A 534 26.65 -8.38 34.75
N GLY A 535 27.49 -8.18 35.77
CA GLY A 535 28.71 -7.41 35.64
C GLY A 535 29.68 -8.19 34.76
N THR A 536 29.91 -7.69 33.55
CA THR A 536 31.14 -7.79 32.78
C THR A 536 31.07 -6.69 31.74
N GLU A 537 32.14 -5.91 31.61
CA GLU A 537 32.31 -4.90 30.56
C GLU A 537 32.19 -5.54 29.17
N GLN A 538 30.97 -5.58 28.63
CA GLN A 538 30.73 -5.79 27.21
C GLN A 538 30.71 -4.39 26.58
N ALA A 539 31.76 -4.10 25.81
CA ALA A 539 31.83 -2.93 24.95
C ALA A 539 30.49 -2.82 24.20
N SER A 540 29.76 -1.73 24.47
CA SER A 540 28.44 -1.49 23.90
C SER A 540 28.52 -1.61 22.38
N ALA A 541 27.76 -2.56 21.82
CA ALA A 541 27.60 -2.64 20.38
C ALA A 541 27.14 -1.27 19.89
N PRO A 542 27.82 -0.67 18.90
CA PRO A 542 27.53 0.70 18.51
C PRO A 542 26.12 0.79 17.88
N GLU A 543 25.40 1.85 18.26
CA GLU A 543 23.97 2.01 17.96
C GLU A 543 23.71 2.32 16.46
N PRO A 544 22.59 1.83 15.88
CA PRO A 544 22.17 2.14 14.52
C PRO A 544 22.12 3.66 14.26
N GLY A 545 22.46 4.10 13.05
CA GLY A 545 22.38 5.53 12.71
C GLY A 545 23.38 6.43 13.44
N GLN A 546 24.34 5.89 14.21
CA GLN A 546 25.55 6.61 14.64
C GLN A 546 26.68 6.46 13.60
N LEU A 547 27.66 7.37 13.60
CA LEU A 547 28.86 7.23 12.75
C LEU A 547 29.67 5.98 13.13
N ARG A 548 30.16 5.27 12.11
CA ARG A 548 31.10 4.14 12.32
C ARG A 548 32.27 4.59 13.21
N PRO A 549 32.68 3.80 14.22
CA PRO A 549 33.75 4.17 15.16
C PRO A 549 35.06 4.58 14.47
N ALA A 550 35.40 3.94 13.35
CA ALA A 550 36.59 4.24 12.55
C ALA A 550 36.56 5.61 11.84
N LEU A 551 35.36 6.13 11.57
CA LEU A 551 35.13 7.39 10.85
C LEU A 551 34.80 8.56 11.77
N ARG A 552 34.47 8.28 13.04
CA ARG A 552 34.21 9.27 14.10
C ARG A 552 35.32 10.33 14.24
N PRO A 553 36.64 10.03 14.16
CA PRO A 553 37.67 11.06 14.28
C PRO A 553 37.79 12.00 13.07
N TYR A 554 37.36 11.56 11.86
CA TYR A 554 37.44 12.38 10.64
C TYR A 554 36.18 13.21 10.39
N LEU A 555 35.02 12.74 10.85
CA LEU A 555 33.70 13.33 10.59
C LEU A 555 33.04 13.85 11.88
N GLY A 556 33.84 14.42 12.79
CA GLY A 556 33.38 14.89 14.10
C GLY A 556 32.23 15.91 14.04
N PHE A 557 32.13 16.71 12.97
CA PHE A 557 31.04 17.65 12.74
C PHE A 557 29.66 16.96 12.61
N LEU A 558 29.61 15.76 12.03
CA LEU A 558 28.36 14.97 11.89
C LEU A 558 27.95 14.30 13.21
N GLY A 559 28.86 14.17 14.18
CA GLY A 559 28.59 13.61 15.50
C GLY A 559 27.78 14.50 16.43
N GLY A 560 27.64 15.80 16.11
CA GLY A 560 26.83 16.76 16.89
C GLY A 560 25.32 16.70 16.60
N CYS A 561 24.90 15.96 15.57
CA CYS A 561 23.48 15.80 15.23
C CYS A 561 22.81 14.74 16.10
N ARG A 562 21.50 14.90 16.39
CA ARG A 562 20.70 13.85 17.04
C ARG A 562 20.82 12.55 16.24
N PRO A 563 20.90 11.37 16.89
CA PRO A 563 20.98 10.09 16.22
C PRO A 563 19.80 9.94 15.25
N GLY A 564 20.07 9.56 14.00
CA GLY A 564 19.07 9.44 12.91
C GLY A 564 18.75 10.74 12.16
N ALA A 565 18.92 11.93 12.75
CA ALA A 565 18.63 13.21 12.05
C ALA A 565 19.61 13.46 10.89
N ALA A 566 20.90 13.19 11.09
CA ALA A 566 21.91 13.32 10.03
C ALA A 566 21.61 12.39 8.84
N VAL A 567 21.13 11.17 9.12
CA VAL A 567 20.74 10.20 8.09
C VAL A 567 19.50 10.70 7.34
N ALA A 568 18.49 11.22 8.03
CA ALA A 568 17.29 11.77 7.39
C ALA A 568 17.61 12.94 6.45
N TRP A 569 18.49 13.86 6.87
CA TRP A 569 18.99 14.95 6.01
C TRP A 569 19.79 14.41 4.83
N ALA A 570 20.70 13.46 5.06
CA ALA A 570 21.49 12.85 3.99
C ALA A 570 20.60 12.14 2.96
N LEU A 571 19.53 11.46 3.41
CA LEU A 571 18.55 10.83 2.54
C LEU A 571 17.74 11.86 1.74
N GLY A 572 17.29 12.95 2.36
CA GLY A 572 16.62 14.03 1.65
C GLY A 572 17.53 14.66 0.58
N VAL A 573 18.80 14.88 0.90
CA VAL A 573 19.81 15.37 -0.05
C VAL A 573 20.05 14.35 -1.17
N LEU A 574 20.07 13.05 -0.86
CA LEU A 574 20.22 11.99 -1.86
C LEU A 574 19.05 11.97 -2.86
N VAL A 575 17.81 12.02 -2.38
CA VAL A 575 16.63 12.01 -3.25
C VAL A 575 16.55 13.30 -4.09
N SER A 576 16.78 14.47 -3.49
CA SER A 576 16.78 15.75 -4.21
C SER A 576 17.92 15.87 -5.22
N SER A 577 19.12 15.38 -4.89
CA SER A 577 20.24 15.32 -5.82
C SER A 577 19.99 14.35 -6.97
N ALA A 578 19.33 13.21 -6.74
CA ALA A 578 18.90 12.31 -7.82
C ALA A 578 17.90 13.00 -8.77
N ILE A 579 16.86 13.64 -8.22
CA ILE A 579 15.88 14.38 -9.03
C ILE A 579 16.54 15.49 -9.83
N THR A 580 17.43 16.28 -9.22
CA THR A 580 18.13 17.35 -9.95
C THR A 580 19.08 16.81 -11.01
N LEU A 581 19.80 15.73 -10.73
CA LEU A 581 20.69 15.06 -11.69
C LEU A 581 19.91 14.55 -12.90
N ASP A 582 18.79 13.85 -12.67
CA ASP A 582 17.96 13.32 -13.75
C ASP A 582 17.25 14.43 -14.53
N CYS A 583 16.79 15.49 -13.87
CA CYS A 583 16.22 16.67 -14.53
C CYS A 583 17.24 17.34 -15.46
N VAL A 584 18.51 17.43 -15.04
CA VAL A 584 19.59 18.00 -15.88
C VAL A 584 19.88 17.07 -17.05
N LEU A 585 19.94 15.75 -16.81
CA LEU A 585 20.15 14.75 -17.87
C LEU A 585 19.07 14.79 -18.95
N VAL A 586 17.80 14.92 -18.56
CA VAL A 586 16.65 14.84 -19.49
C VAL A 586 16.34 16.20 -20.13
N PHE A 587 16.30 17.28 -19.34
CA PHE A 587 15.82 18.59 -19.77
C PHE A 587 16.92 19.63 -19.99
N GLY A 588 18.16 19.34 -19.59
CA GLY A 588 19.24 20.32 -19.54
C GLY A 588 19.62 20.89 -20.91
N THR A 589 19.54 20.08 -21.97
CA THR A 589 19.84 20.49 -23.36
C THR A 589 18.62 21.00 -24.12
N SER A 590 17.43 20.49 -23.79
CA SER A 590 16.19 20.68 -24.57
C SER A 590 15.31 21.82 -24.05
N ALA A 591 15.08 21.91 -22.73
CA ALA A 591 14.14 22.87 -22.15
C ALA A 591 14.83 24.04 -21.44
N LEU A 592 15.97 23.81 -20.79
CA LEU A 592 16.68 24.86 -20.06
C LEU A 592 17.61 25.72 -20.94
N HIS A 593 17.85 25.33 -22.20
CA HIS A 593 18.80 25.98 -23.12
C HIS A 593 20.11 26.41 -22.45
N LEU A 594 20.62 25.58 -21.52
CA LEU A 594 21.83 25.90 -20.77
C LEU A 594 23.03 25.91 -21.73
N PRO A 595 23.95 26.88 -21.60
CA PRO A 595 25.21 26.79 -22.33
C PRO A 595 25.94 25.50 -21.93
N PRO A 596 26.71 24.87 -22.84
CA PRO A 596 27.27 23.54 -22.62
C PRO A 596 28.14 23.45 -21.36
N TRP A 597 28.84 24.52 -20.98
CA TRP A 597 29.61 24.60 -19.73
C TRP A 597 28.73 24.64 -18.48
N GLY A 598 27.55 25.27 -18.55
CA GLY A 598 26.60 25.32 -17.44
C GLY A 598 25.91 23.98 -17.24
N HIS A 599 25.54 23.31 -18.34
CA HIS A 599 25.00 21.95 -18.32
C HIS A 599 25.98 20.95 -17.68
N THR A 600 27.24 20.92 -18.16
CA THR A 600 28.25 20.00 -17.62
C THR A 600 28.60 20.30 -16.17
N LEU A 601 28.67 21.58 -15.78
CA LEU A 601 28.91 21.96 -14.39
C LEU A 601 27.79 21.49 -13.46
N LEU A 602 26.52 21.68 -13.85
CA LEU A 602 25.37 21.31 -13.03
C LEU A 602 25.21 19.79 -12.91
N LEU A 603 25.54 19.06 -13.97
CA LEU A 603 25.60 17.59 -13.98
C LEU A 603 26.73 17.06 -13.09
N LEU A 604 27.90 17.70 -13.13
CA LEU A 604 29.02 17.38 -12.25
C LEU A 604 28.68 17.70 -10.78
N LEU A 605 28.05 18.85 -10.52
CA LEU A 605 27.69 19.26 -9.17
C LEU A 605 26.65 18.32 -8.55
N SER A 606 25.57 18.03 -9.28
CA SER A 606 24.52 17.12 -8.82
C SER A 606 25.04 15.70 -8.59
N SER A 607 25.91 15.18 -9.46
CA SER A 607 26.54 13.86 -9.28
C SER A 607 27.48 13.83 -8.07
N VAL A 608 28.26 14.89 -7.84
CA VAL A 608 29.10 15.01 -6.63
C VAL A 608 28.25 15.05 -5.36
N VAL A 609 27.16 15.84 -5.33
CA VAL A 609 26.25 15.88 -4.19
C VAL A 609 25.60 14.51 -3.93
N PHE A 610 25.18 13.82 -4.99
CA PHE A 610 24.62 12.47 -4.88
C PHE A 610 25.65 11.49 -4.29
N LEU A 611 26.88 11.46 -4.80
CA LEU A 611 27.96 10.61 -4.29
C LEU A 611 28.35 10.95 -2.84
N LEU A 612 28.40 12.24 -2.48
CA LEU A 612 28.69 12.68 -1.12
C LEU A 612 27.58 12.24 -0.15
N SER A 613 26.31 12.42 -0.52
CA SER A 613 25.19 11.98 0.32
C SER A 613 25.19 10.45 0.52
N LEU A 614 25.53 9.69 -0.52
CA LEU A 614 25.70 8.24 -0.46
C LEU A 614 26.86 7.84 0.45
N LEU A 615 27.98 8.56 0.40
CA LEU A 615 29.13 8.36 1.28
C LEU A 615 28.79 8.66 2.75
N VAL A 616 28.01 9.72 3.01
CA VAL A 616 27.52 10.04 4.36
C VAL A 616 26.64 8.91 4.89
N LEU A 617 25.70 8.40 4.09
CA LEU A 617 24.89 7.24 4.49
C LEU A 617 25.75 5.98 4.71
N TRP A 618 26.76 5.75 3.86
CA TRP A 618 27.69 4.62 4.01
C TRP A 618 28.55 4.72 5.27
N ALA A 619 28.88 5.95 5.72
CA ALA A 619 29.65 6.21 6.93
C ALA A 619 28.87 5.98 8.24
N HIS A 620 27.53 5.97 8.19
CA HIS A 620 26.68 5.63 9.33
C HIS A 620 26.54 4.12 9.49
N GLN A 621 26.31 3.68 10.73
CA GLN A 621 26.08 2.28 11.04
C GLN A 621 24.66 1.85 10.68
N GLN A 622 24.58 0.67 10.07
CA GLN A 622 23.33 0.06 9.65
C GLN A 622 22.92 -1.03 10.65
N GLN A 623 21.61 -1.18 10.83
CA GLN A 623 21.06 -2.29 11.59
C GLN A 623 21.22 -3.60 10.80
N HIS A 624 22.04 -4.51 11.33
CA HIS A 624 22.22 -5.86 10.80
C HIS A 624 21.33 -6.83 11.57
N ARG A 625 20.45 -7.55 10.87
CA ARG A 625 19.56 -8.57 11.45
C ARG A 625 19.88 -9.92 10.83
N GLU A 626 20.31 -10.88 11.65
CA GLU A 626 20.79 -12.19 11.18
C GLU A 626 19.65 -13.10 10.66
N ASP A 627 18.40 -12.83 11.04
CA ASP A 627 17.25 -13.72 10.78
C ASP A 627 16.48 -13.48 9.47
N ALA A 628 16.87 -12.50 8.65
CA ALA A 628 16.12 -12.10 7.45
C ALA A 628 17.04 -11.76 6.27
N PHE A 629 16.55 -11.97 5.05
CA PHE A 629 17.26 -11.53 3.85
C PHE A 629 17.52 -10.02 3.90
N GLN A 630 18.75 -9.63 3.54
CA GLN A 630 19.19 -8.24 3.50
C GLN A 630 19.67 -7.91 2.09
N VAL A 631 19.26 -6.75 1.58
CA VAL A 631 19.78 -6.22 0.31
C VAL A 631 21.31 -6.10 0.40
N PRO A 632 22.05 -6.64 -0.58
CA PRO A 632 23.49 -6.44 -0.66
C PRO A 632 23.81 -4.98 -0.99
N MET A 633 24.95 -4.47 -0.52
CA MET A 633 25.44 -3.12 -0.85
C MET A 633 24.50 -1.94 -0.51
N VAL A 634 23.73 -1.99 0.59
CA VAL A 634 23.08 -0.77 1.10
C VAL A 634 24.16 0.22 1.58
N PRO A 635 24.06 1.53 1.25
CA PRO A 635 22.93 2.26 0.64
C PRO A 635 22.95 2.36 -0.89
N LEU A 636 23.94 1.79 -1.57
CA LEU A 636 24.12 1.91 -3.02
C LEU A 636 22.94 1.31 -3.81
N THR A 637 22.50 0.09 -3.48
CA THR A 637 21.44 -0.58 -4.23
C THR A 637 20.10 0.18 -4.21
N PRO A 638 19.57 0.60 -3.04
CA PRO A 638 18.37 1.45 -3.01
C PRO A 638 18.59 2.82 -3.68
N ALA A 639 19.77 3.44 -3.53
CA ALA A 639 20.06 4.72 -4.16
C ALA A 639 20.07 4.64 -5.70
N LEU A 640 20.67 3.59 -6.27
CA LEU A 640 20.64 3.34 -7.70
C LEU A 640 19.23 3.04 -8.19
N SER A 641 18.43 2.30 -7.41
CA SER A 641 17.01 2.08 -7.75
C SER A 641 16.22 3.39 -7.76
N ILE A 642 16.44 4.29 -6.79
CA ILE A 642 15.78 5.60 -6.76
C ILE A 642 16.16 6.41 -7.99
N LEU A 643 17.45 6.52 -8.31
CA LEU A 643 17.95 7.25 -9.49
C LEU A 643 17.34 6.69 -10.78
N LEU A 644 17.37 5.37 -10.98
CA LEU A 644 16.77 4.75 -12.17
C LEU A 644 15.27 5.00 -12.28
N ASN A 645 14.54 4.87 -11.18
CA ASN A 645 13.10 5.11 -11.20
C ASN A 645 12.77 6.58 -11.51
N VAL A 646 13.51 7.53 -10.93
CA VAL A 646 13.34 8.96 -11.20
C VAL A 646 13.65 9.29 -12.65
N PHE A 647 14.77 8.80 -13.18
CA PHE A 647 15.11 8.91 -14.60
C PHE A 647 13.98 8.42 -15.52
N LEU A 648 13.41 7.23 -15.25
CA LEU A 648 12.30 6.68 -16.03
C LEU A 648 11.01 7.51 -15.90
N MET A 649 10.73 8.06 -14.72
CA MET A 649 9.57 8.93 -14.52
C MET A 649 9.71 10.25 -15.30
N LEU A 650 10.92 10.78 -15.47
CA LEU A 650 11.14 12.02 -16.23
C LEU A 650 11.05 11.84 -17.75
N GLN A 651 11.25 10.62 -18.26
CA GLN A 651 11.03 10.31 -19.67
C GLN A 651 9.54 10.23 -20.06
N MET A 652 8.65 10.21 -19.07
CA MET A 652 7.20 10.21 -19.30
C MET A 652 6.69 11.56 -19.80
N ASN A 653 5.57 11.51 -20.51
CA ASN A 653 4.87 12.70 -20.98
C ASN A 653 4.42 13.59 -19.81
N TYR A 654 4.54 14.92 -19.96
CA TYR A 654 4.11 15.91 -18.97
C TYR A 654 2.62 15.77 -18.59
N LEU A 655 1.79 15.31 -19.54
CA LEU A 655 0.38 15.04 -19.28
C LEU A 655 0.22 13.98 -18.19
N THR A 656 1.03 12.91 -18.21
CA THR A 656 0.99 11.84 -17.21
C THR A 656 1.22 12.39 -15.80
N TRP A 657 2.17 13.31 -15.64
CA TRP A 657 2.44 14.00 -14.38
C TRP A 657 1.29 14.89 -13.91
N LEU A 658 0.70 15.68 -14.80
CA LEU A 658 -0.47 16.50 -14.50
C LEU A 658 -1.62 15.64 -13.96
N ARG A 659 -1.89 14.51 -14.63
CA ARG A 659 -2.97 13.59 -14.29
C ARG A 659 -2.73 12.91 -12.94
N LEU A 660 -1.51 12.43 -12.68
CA LEU A 660 -1.14 11.89 -11.37
C LEU A 660 -1.30 12.94 -10.27
N SER A 661 -0.90 14.19 -10.54
CA SER A 661 -1.01 15.28 -9.57
C SER A 661 -2.47 15.59 -9.22
N ILE A 662 -3.35 15.64 -10.23
CA ILE A 662 -4.80 15.79 -10.03
C ILE A 662 -5.35 14.62 -9.20
N TRP A 663 -4.92 13.38 -9.48
CA TRP A 663 -5.36 12.21 -8.73
C TRP A 663 -4.93 12.24 -7.26
N LEU A 664 -3.68 12.59 -6.99
CA LEU A 664 -3.17 12.73 -5.62
C LEU A 664 -3.90 13.84 -4.87
N LEU A 665 -4.21 14.96 -5.54
CA LEU A 665 -5.02 16.05 -4.97
C LEU A 665 -6.45 15.61 -4.64
N ILE A 666 -7.08 14.77 -5.46
CA ILE A 666 -8.39 14.19 -5.17
C ILE A 666 -8.32 13.31 -3.92
N GLY A 667 -7.25 12.54 -3.75
CA GLY A 667 -7.03 11.71 -2.56
C GLY A 667 -6.90 12.55 -1.30
N GLU A 668 -6.02 13.56 -1.31
CA GLU A 668 -5.83 14.52 -0.21
C GLU A 668 -7.11 15.27 0.15
N TRP A 669 -7.91 15.65 -0.85
CA TRP A 669 -9.16 16.34 -0.57
C TRP A 669 -10.22 15.38 -0.04
N GLY A 670 -10.31 14.16 -0.57
CA GLY A 670 -11.25 13.13 -0.13
C GLY A 670 -10.96 12.61 1.28
N SER A 671 -9.70 12.50 1.68
CA SER A 671 -9.33 12.16 3.07
C SER A 671 -9.72 13.27 4.05
N GLY A 672 -9.77 14.54 3.62
CA GLY A 672 -10.25 15.65 4.45
C GLY A 672 -11.75 15.63 4.78
N TRP A 673 -12.57 14.75 4.17
CA TRP A 673 -14.04 14.81 4.27
C TRP A 673 -14.68 14.01 5.42
N ASP A 674 -13.97 13.11 6.12
CA ASP A 674 -14.56 12.37 7.26
C ASP A 674 -14.26 13.07 8.60
N PRO A 675 -15.21 13.73 9.28
CA PRO A 675 -14.93 14.42 10.55
C PRO A 675 -14.40 13.51 11.68
N ARG A 676 -14.39 12.18 11.48
CA ARG A 676 -13.74 11.19 12.36
C ARG A 676 -12.22 11.20 12.32
N TRP A 677 -11.58 11.79 11.30
CA TRP A 677 -10.12 12.01 11.26
C TRP A 677 -9.61 12.88 12.41
N ALA A 678 -10.47 13.73 12.99
CA ALA A 678 -10.11 14.63 14.09
C ALA A 678 -10.31 14.02 15.49
N SER A 679 -11.16 12.98 15.64
CA SER A 679 -11.48 12.40 16.95
C SER A 679 -11.48 10.87 16.94
N GLY A 680 -10.38 10.26 17.39
CA GLY A 680 -10.44 8.93 18.01
C GLY A 680 -9.73 7.81 17.28
N GLY A 681 -8.39 7.86 17.24
CA GLY A 681 -7.56 6.66 17.11
C GLY A 681 -7.22 6.13 18.51
N GLY A 682 -8.09 5.33 19.12
CA GLY A 682 -7.78 4.71 20.41
C GLY A 682 -8.98 4.16 21.18
N GLN A 683 -9.66 3.14 20.63
CA GLN A 683 -10.31 2.05 21.39
C GLN A 683 -10.95 1.07 20.40
N ALA A 684 -10.14 0.20 19.79
CA ALA A 684 -10.63 -1.05 19.22
C ALA A 684 -10.80 -2.07 20.35
N GLY A 685 -11.74 -1.80 21.26
CA GLY A 685 -12.21 -2.74 22.26
C GLY A 685 -13.60 -3.22 21.86
N LYS A 686 -13.74 -4.52 21.63
CA LYS A 686 -14.99 -5.29 21.48
C LYS A 686 -16.25 -4.53 21.94
N LEU A 687 -17.02 -3.99 21.01
CA LEU A 687 -18.46 -3.80 21.21
C LEU A 687 -19.19 -4.74 20.26
N GLY A 688 -19.81 -5.76 20.84
CA GLY A 688 -20.72 -6.67 20.14
C GLY A 688 -21.90 -5.90 19.57
N TRP A 689 -22.26 -6.24 18.35
CA TRP A 689 -23.52 -5.85 17.73
C TRP A 689 -24.65 -6.69 18.33
N ASP A 690 -25.07 -6.37 19.54
CA ASP A 690 -26.38 -6.76 20.06
C ASP A 690 -27.30 -5.53 19.98
N LEU A 691 -27.99 -5.36 18.86
CA LEU A 691 -29.21 -4.55 18.79
C LEU A 691 -30.33 -5.41 18.18
N PRO A 692 -31.52 -5.47 18.82
CA PRO A 692 -32.55 -6.42 18.46
C PRO A 692 -33.38 -5.88 17.27
N LEU A 693 -33.19 -6.47 16.10
CA LEU A 693 -34.12 -6.35 14.98
C LEU A 693 -35.38 -7.19 15.27
N ARG A 694 -36.24 -6.70 16.16
CA ARG A 694 -37.67 -7.07 16.17
C ARG A 694 -38.41 -5.98 15.39
N LEU A 695 -38.77 -6.28 14.14
CA LEU A 695 -39.94 -5.78 13.37
C LEU A 695 -39.65 -5.87 11.87
N VAL A 696 -39.48 -7.10 11.36
CA VAL A 696 -39.76 -7.43 9.95
C VAL A 696 -40.41 -8.82 9.98
N PRO A 697 -41.70 -8.99 9.65
CA PRO A 697 -42.30 -10.31 9.55
C PRO A 697 -41.72 -11.04 8.32
N PRO A 698 -41.42 -12.34 8.41
CA PRO A 698 -40.82 -13.08 7.30
C PRO A 698 -41.88 -13.37 6.22
N LEU A 699 -41.70 -12.80 5.03
CA LEU A 699 -42.30 -13.29 3.79
C LEU A 699 -41.38 -14.36 3.22
N GLN A 700 -41.46 -15.57 3.77
CA GLN A 700 -40.77 -16.74 3.22
C GLN A 700 -41.62 -18.01 3.36
N ASP A 701 -42.89 -17.90 2.98
CA ASP A 701 -43.79 -19.03 2.72
C ASP A 701 -44.38 -18.87 1.31
N SER A 702 -43.58 -19.13 0.25
CA SER A 702 -44.09 -19.22 -1.14
C SER A 702 -43.17 -19.98 -2.12
N TRP A 703 -42.23 -20.81 -1.65
CA TRP A 703 -41.39 -21.64 -2.55
C TRP A 703 -41.20 -23.09 -2.04
N CYS A 704 -42.21 -23.64 -1.37
CA CYS A 704 -42.25 -25.06 -0.99
C CYS A 704 -43.62 -25.71 -1.29
N ILE A 705 -44.11 -25.58 -2.52
CA ILE A 705 -45.15 -26.48 -3.07
C ILE A 705 -44.77 -26.79 -4.52
N LEU A 706 -43.83 -27.72 -4.73
CA LEU A 706 -43.65 -28.53 -5.95
C LEU A 706 -42.44 -29.46 -5.81
N ALA A 707 -42.47 -30.35 -4.83
CA ALA A 707 -41.58 -31.52 -4.79
C ALA A 707 -42.10 -32.58 -3.78
N THR A 708 -43.22 -33.21 -4.10
CA THR A 708 -43.67 -34.44 -3.45
C THR A 708 -43.91 -35.50 -4.50
N ALA A 709 -42.89 -36.33 -4.77
CA ALA A 709 -43.06 -37.73 -5.20
C ALA A 709 -41.70 -38.44 -5.24
N SER A 710 -41.63 -39.61 -4.56
CA SER A 710 -40.49 -40.55 -4.46
C SER A 710 -39.31 -40.04 -3.62
N GLY A 711 -38.72 -40.77 -2.68
CA GLY A 711 -38.91 -42.12 -2.18
C GLY A 711 -37.87 -42.30 -1.06
N THR A 712 -38.32 -42.86 0.06
CA THR A 712 -37.57 -43.42 1.19
C THR A 712 -36.10 -43.80 0.94
N VAL A 713 -35.14 -43.29 1.75
CA VAL A 713 -34.08 -44.08 2.41
C VAL A 713 -33.56 -43.36 3.67
N ARG A 714 -33.35 -44.16 4.73
CA ARG A 714 -32.96 -43.84 6.11
C ARG A 714 -31.61 -43.13 6.27
N ARG A 715 -31.55 -42.24 7.26
CA ARG A 715 -30.33 -41.87 8.01
C ARG A 715 -29.82 -43.08 8.80
N THR A 716 -28.54 -43.40 8.62
CA THR A 716 -27.74 -44.08 9.65
C THR A 716 -26.41 -43.36 9.82
N SER A 717 -26.12 -43.06 11.08
CA SER A 717 -24.89 -42.57 11.69
C SER A 717 -23.62 -43.29 11.23
N GLY A 718 -22.50 -42.58 11.18
CA GLY A 718 -21.21 -43.20 11.47
C GLY A 718 -19.97 -42.52 10.90
N ARG A 719 -19.13 -42.07 11.84
CA ARG A 719 -17.65 -42.11 11.86
C ARG A 719 -16.87 -40.96 11.21
N CYS A 720 -16.12 -40.30 12.10
CA CYS A 720 -14.74 -39.84 11.93
C CYS A 720 -13.95 -40.67 10.91
N TRP A 721 -13.10 -40.00 10.12
CA TRP A 721 -11.63 -40.07 10.21
C TRP A 721 -10.99 -39.27 9.07
N ALA A 722 -9.78 -38.75 9.39
CA ALA A 722 -8.67 -38.29 8.55
C ALA A 722 -8.85 -37.00 7.73
#